data_AF-A0A954NMA5-F1
#
_entry.id   AF-A0A954NMA5-F1
#
_cell.length_a   1.000
_cell.length_b   1.000
_cell.length_c   1.000
_cell.angle_alpha   90.00
_cell.angle_beta   90.00
_cell.angle_gamma   90.00
#
_symmetry.space_group_name_H-M   'P 1'
#
loop_
_entity.id
_entity.type
_entity.pdbx_description
1 polymer ?
#
loop_
_entity_poly.entity_id
_entity_poly.type
_entity_poly.pdbx_seq_one_letter_code
_entity_poly.pdbx_strand_id
1 'polypeptide(L)'
;SLDVEGAVRAFDALLQSKTSSERGFAAEGLASLQGGDAKEKIRQALKAESAPRTRETLKAILQQLEASADAGARNARVELPPVECEIGEHPLPTAFIESAWKAFEAQFEKEWNSYEKQIAEYEKPDRPAWFSKPSKPEPLQRERFEELIRFVEGRGDEVRLETGSRVRHFAIPQTWAEWDELASVRLDQALRCLKALGRLFSTGQPYQIYQAAHWIESHRNAQSQPYGLRELDATIAALGYMPNRSIGDDYMVYNSRWHRLFDWESDAVWPLFQERSELLSRAISGISDTGVGSYWGGLGDRRTTALRIVGMMPSCPPDVEAAVWGIALGEGKSDRADARKALAHTPDRLARSLAAISDGRQAVRIAGADFLAEIGDPAAIEPLKKALVKEKQELVKGSLLQAIEHLGGDVDEFLGKRKQLNDAKKGLAKKPLKGMEWVPLDHLPRVRWLDDDKPVADEIVRWWVIQSIQFKLPTPGAILKRSLKMCRKDDVAALAKYLLNAFIARDTATPSREDVIAEATSTANAVWNGPHNQWVIKFYGTIEQLIEMNVEQMCSGFLHSANDQKGMLAIVAGGGDLETVKLIERYIRTYHGYRLAQSKALLETLAWIEHSSAVQVLLSIANRFRTKGIRKRADELVKELAERQGWTMDQLADRTIPDGGFAREKDQAGRPIGKRAELSVDYGSRKFTVILDDDLEPVITRDDGKSVKSLPAAAKDDDPELVKSAKKEFSDAKKTVKEVIKSQAERLYEAACTQRVWNAEEWRTYLAEHPIAGALCRRVVWAAYGSDESERPTLFRPLEDGSFTDVNDDEFVLADEASVRVAHSSLIEPAVEQAWKQHLEDYEVPKLFLQFGRPTYRLPKELEKADSSTDFQGHMLTTYKLRSRAGKLGWTRGETLDGGGFSTYHKPFRSLGIEAVLDFTGSYVPEEDLPAAIRDLHFAQLRPQGQEFAYS
;
A
#
# COMPACT_ATOMS: atom_id res chain seq x y z
N SER A 1 28.93 18.91 -1.62
CA SER A 1 27.91 19.15 -2.67
C SER A 1 28.59 19.92 -3.77
N LEU A 2 28.61 19.37 -4.98
CA LEU A 2 29.05 20.07 -6.18
C LEU A 2 27.79 20.38 -6.99
N ASP A 3 27.73 21.57 -7.59
CA ASP A 3 26.79 21.85 -8.68
C ASP A 3 27.11 20.96 -9.90
N VAL A 4 26.23 20.93 -10.91
CA VAL A 4 26.43 20.10 -12.11
C VAL A 4 27.78 20.37 -12.77
N GLU A 5 28.19 21.64 -12.91
CA GLU A 5 29.51 21.98 -13.45
C GLU A 5 30.67 21.48 -12.58
N GLY A 6 30.56 21.61 -11.26
CA GLY A 6 31.53 21.10 -10.30
C GLY A 6 31.64 19.58 -10.36
N ALA A 7 30.52 18.88 -10.49
CA ALA A 7 30.48 17.43 -10.65
C ALA A 7 31.09 16.99 -11.97
N VAL A 8 30.77 17.67 -13.09
CA VAL A 8 31.40 17.43 -14.40
C VAL A 8 32.91 17.65 -14.31
N ARG A 9 33.38 18.75 -13.71
CA ARG A 9 34.82 19.01 -13.50
C ARG A 9 35.50 17.91 -12.67
N ALA A 10 34.83 17.44 -11.62
CA ALA A 10 35.34 16.36 -10.77
C ALA A 10 35.42 15.03 -11.53
N PHE A 11 34.39 14.69 -12.31
CA PHE A 11 34.42 13.48 -13.14
C PHE A 11 35.41 13.60 -14.30
N ASP A 12 35.56 14.76 -14.93
CA ASP A 12 36.60 14.99 -15.94
C ASP A 12 38.01 14.75 -15.37
N ALA A 13 38.26 15.20 -14.14
CA ALA A 13 39.52 14.94 -13.44
C ALA A 13 39.68 13.44 -13.11
N LEU A 14 38.62 12.77 -12.67
CA LEU A 14 38.63 11.34 -12.36
C LEU A 14 38.75 10.45 -13.61
N LEU A 15 38.29 10.92 -14.77
CA LEU A 15 38.47 10.25 -16.05
C LEU A 15 39.95 10.17 -16.45
N GLN A 16 40.77 11.05 -15.88
CA GLN A 16 42.23 11.07 -16.03
C GLN A 16 42.97 10.44 -14.83
N SER A 17 42.25 9.83 -13.87
CA SER A 17 42.89 9.28 -12.66
C SER A 17 43.76 8.06 -12.97
N LYS A 18 44.63 7.70 -12.02
CA LYS A 18 45.53 6.54 -12.15
C LYS A 18 44.80 5.20 -12.00
N THR A 19 43.62 5.14 -11.38
CA THR A 19 42.94 3.86 -11.13
C THR A 19 41.87 3.57 -12.19
N SER A 20 41.83 2.32 -12.67
CA SER A 20 40.91 1.92 -13.74
C SER A 20 39.45 1.86 -13.30
N SER A 21 39.18 1.66 -12.01
CA SER A 21 37.82 1.70 -11.45
C SER A 21 37.25 3.11 -11.39
N GLU A 22 38.05 4.10 -11.00
CA GLU A 22 37.62 5.50 -10.96
C GLU A 22 37.33 6.03 -12.37
N ARG A 23 38.12 5.67 -13.37
CA ARG A 23 37.85 6.05 -14.77
C ARG A 23 36.55 5.45 -15.31
N GLY A 24 36.25 4.20 -14.97
CA GLY A 24 34.97 3.57 -15.31
C GLY A 24 33.79 4.29 -14.67
N PHE A 25 33.89 4.57 -13.36
CA PHE A 25 32.88 5.32 -12.61
C PHE A 25 32.70 6.76 -13.11
N ALA A 26 33.80 7.43 -13.44
CA ALA A 26 33.78 8.77 -14.00
C ALA A 26 33.10 8.84 -15.36
N ALA A 27 33.30 7.82 -16.20
CA ALA A 27 32.61 7.73 -17.48
C ALA A 27 31.10 7.52 -17.33
N GLU A 28 30.68 6.69 -16.36
CA GLU A 28 29.26 6.51 -16.02
C GLU A 28 28.65 7.82 -15.49
N GLY A 29 29.38 8.53 -14.62
CA GLY A 29 28.99 9.84 -14.10
C GLY A 29 28.84 10.88 -15.20
N LEU A 30 29.83 11.01 -16.09
CA LEU A 30 29.79 11.95 -17.23
C LEU A 30 28.68 11.60 -18.23
N ALA A 31 28.49 10.32 -18.55
CA ALA A 31 27.40 9.88 -19.42
C ALA A 31 26.04 10.19 -18.82
N SER A 32 25.88 10.06 -17.50
CA SER A 32 24.65 10.40 -16.80
C SER A 32 24.41 11.91 -16.71
N LEU A 33 25.48 12.71 -16.68
CA LEU A 33 25.43 14.17 -16.49
C LEU A 33 25.34 14.97 -17.78
N GLN A 34 26.10 14.58 -18.80
CA GLN A 34 26.22 15.34 -20.05
C GLN A 34 25.59 14.61 -21.24
N GLY A 35 25.09 13.38 -21.06
CA GLY A 35 24.47 12.60 -22.13
C GLY A 35 25.36 12.52 -23.38
N GLY A 36 24.82 12.96 -24.51
CA GLY A 36 25.51 12.97 -25.80
C GLY A 36 26.82 13.77 -25.83
N ASP A 37 26.95 14.82 -25.01
CA ASP A 37 28.13 15.68 -24.99
C ASP A 37 29.35 15.01 -24.35
N ALA A 38 29.14 13.94 -23.56
CA ALA A 38 30.22 13.15 -22.97
C ALA A 38 30.93 12.23 -23.99
N LYS A 39 30.34 12.00 -25.18
CA LYS A 39 30.80 10.98 -26.15
C LYS A 39 32.26 11.13 -26.52
N GLU A 40 32.70 12.34 -26.85
CA GLU A 40 34.06 12.54 -27.34
C GLU A 40 35.09 12.37 -26.22
N LYS A 41 34.76 12.80 -25.00
CA LYS A 41 35.59 12.57 -23.82
C LYS A 41 35.72 11.09 -23.49
N ILE A 42 34.61 10.34 -23.55
CA ILE A 42 34.59 8.89 -23.29
C ILE A 42 35.32 8.14 -24.41
N ARG A 43 35.22 8.56 -25.68
CA ARG A 43 36.05 8.01 -26.79
C ARG A 43 37.53 8.21 -26.55
N GLN A 44 37.94 9.40 -26.08
CA GLN A 44 39.33 9.68 -25.77
C GLN A 44 39.81 8.82 -24.60
N ALA A 45 39.03 8.70 -23.52
CA ALA A 45 39.33 7.81 -22.39
C ALA A 45 39.43 6.34 -22.83
N LEU A 46 38.52 5.89 -23.70
CA LEU A 46 38.53 4.53 -24.24
C LEU A 46 39.78 4.22 -25.07
N LYS A 47 40.28 5.20 -25.84
CA LYS A 47 41.53 5.07 -26.61
C LYS A 47 42.74 4.93 -25.70
N ALA A 48 42.74 5.63 -24.56
CA ALA A 48 43.83 5.61 -23.59
C ALA A 48 43.76 4.45 -22.58
N GLU A 49 42.64 3.71 -22.52
CA GLU A 49 42.42 2.67 -21.51
C GLU A 49 43.09 1.33 -21.86
N SER A 50 43.92 0.84 -20.94
CA SER A 50 44.65 -0.42 -21.03
C SER A 50 44.00 -1.55 -20.24
N ALA A 51 43.18 -1.24 -19.22
CA ALA A 51 42.51 -2.25 -18.40
C ALA A 51 41.32 -2.89 -19.15
N PRO A 52 41.29 -4.23 -19.38
CA PRO A 52 40.27 -4.88 -20.20
C PRO A 52 38.83 -4.62 -19.74
N ARG A 53 38.59 -4.69 -18.42
CA ARG A 53 37.25 -4.54 -17.82
C ARG A 53 36.71 -3.12 -17.95
N THR A 54 37.54 -2.11 -17.65
CA THR A 54 37.16 -0.69 -17.81
C THR A 54 36.97 -0.33 -19.28
N ARG A 55 37.75 -0.93 -20.18
CA ARG A 55 37.61 -0.74 -21.62
C ARG A 55 36.28 -1.30 -22.15
N GLU A 56 35.82 -2.45 -21.63
CA GLU A 56 34.47 -2.96 -21.92
C GLU A 56 33.37 -2.05 -21.38
N THR A 57 33.51 -1.55 -20.15
CA THR A 57 32.58 -0.58 -19.55
C THR A 57 32.48 0.70 -20.42
N LEU A 58 33.61 1.30 -20.80
CA LEU A 58 33.66 2.50 -21.64
C LEU A 58 33.04 2.25 -23.03
N LYS A 59 33.26 1.08 -23.64
CA LYS A 59 32.62 0.69 -24.89
C LYS A 59 31.10 0.57 -24.75
N ALA A 60 30.63 -0.07 -23.68
CA ALA A 60 29.20 -0.24 -23.43
C ALA A 60 28.51 1.12 -23.21
N ILE A 61 29.13 2.01 -22.45
CA ILE A 61 28.64 3.38 -22.24
C ILE A 61 28.60 4.14 -23.57
N LEU A 62 29.68 4.07 -24.37
CA LEU A 62 29.72 4.77 -25.65
C LEU A 62 28.66 4.24 -26.63
N GLN A 63 28.49 2.92 -26.69
CA GLN A 63 27.45 2.28 -27.51
C GLN A 63 26.04 2.69 -27.07
N GLN A 64 25.80 2.81 -25.75
CA GLN A 64 24.55 3.31 -25.20
C GLN A 64 24.30 4.78 -25.57
N LEU A 65 25.33 5.63 -25.49
CA LEU A 65 25.24 7.04 -25.90
C LEU A 65 25.02 7.20 -27.41
N GLU A 66 25.65 6.36 -28.22
CA GLU A 66 25.50 6.36 -29.69
C GLU A 66 24.10 5.89 -30.10
N ALA A 67 23.58 4.83 -29.49
CA ALA A 67 22.20 4.38 -29.69
C ALA A 67 21.16 5.43 -29.25
N SER A 68 21.45 6.21 -28.19
CA SER A 68 20.60 7.31 -27.72
C SER A 68 20.53 8.48 -28.73
N ALA A 69 21.59 8.77 -29.49
CA ALA A 69 21.53 9.81 -30.54
C ALA A 69 20.69 9.39 -31.75
N ASP A 70 20.71 8.11 -32.12
CA ASP A 70 19.82 7.57 -33.14
C ASP A 70 18.35 7.53 -32.68
N ALA A 71 18.11 7.42 -31.36
CA ALA A 71 16.78 7.57 -30.75
C ALA A 71 16.31 9.04 -30.67
N GLY A 72 17.23 9.99 -30.47
CA GLY A 72 16.94 11.43 -30.49
C GLY A 72 16.38 11.95 -31.83
N ALA A 73 16.66 11.25 -32.95
CA ALA A 73 16.02 11.52 -34.23
C ALA A 73 14.58 10.96 -34.35
N ARG A 74 14.19 10.01 -33.48
CA ARG A 74 12.87 9.36 -33.45
C ARG A 74 11.90 10.00 -32.45
N ASN A 75 12.42 10.62 -31.39
CA ASN A 75 11.68 11.36 -30.36
C ASN A 75 11.98 12.87 -30.50
N ALA A 76 11.60 13.47 -31.63
CA ALA A 76 11.75 14.91 -31.83
C ALA A 76 10.90 15.66 -30.79
N ARG A 77 11.46 16.72 -30.18
CA ARG A 77 10.71 17.57 -29.26
C ARG A 77 9.50 18.14 -29.99
N VAL A 78 8.31 17.99 -29.41
CA VAL A 78 7.12 18.70 -29.85
C VAL A 78 7.41 20.21 -29.73
N GLU A 79 7.30 20.94 -30.84
CA GLU A 79 7.37 22.40 -30.85
C GLU A 79 6.11 22.96 -30.21
N LEU A 80 6.28 23.80 -29.18
CA LEU A 80 5.18 24.43 -28.46
C LEU A 80 4.96 25.87 -28.99
N PRO A 81 3.72 26.33 -29.13
CA PRO A 81 3.43 27.71 -29.52
C PRO A 81 3.99 28.68 -28.48
N PRO A 82 4.48 29.89 -28.82
CA PRO A 82 5.01 30.83 -27.85
C PRO A 82 3.96 31.21 -26.79
N VAL A 83 4.38 31.41 -25.53
CA VAL A 83 3.51 31.97 -24.49
C VAL A 83 3.51 33.49 -24.62
N GLU A 84 2.35 34.07 -24.85
CA GLU A 84 2.16 35.52 -24.81
C GLU A 84 1.83 35.98 -23.38
N CYS A 85 2.83 36.53 -22.69
CA CYS A 85 2.63 37.18 -21.40
C CYS A 85 2.37 38.67 -21.61
N GLU A 86 1.10 39.05 -21.73
CA GLU A 86 0.71 40.44 -21.74
C GLU A 86 0.86 41.04 -20.33
N ILE A 87 1.98 41.73 -20.09
CA ILE A 87 2.19 42.54 -18.89
C ILE A 87 1.99 44.00 -19.26
N GLY A 88 1.07 44.66 -18.57
CA GLY A 88 0.74 46.06 -18.85
C GLY A 88 -0.08 46.73 -17.77
N GLU A 89 -0.56 47.92 -18.11
CA GLU A 89 -1.55 48.65 -17.33
C GLU A 89 -2.96 48.21 -17.77
N HIS A 90 -3.68 47.53 -16.88
CA HIS A 90 -5.03 47.03 -17.15
C HIS A 90 -5.95 47.39 -15.97
N PRO A 91 -7.07 48.09 -16.20
CA PRO A 91 -8.00 48.45 -15.13
C PRO A 91 -8.68 47.20 -14.56
N LEU A 92 -8.92 47.20 -13.25
CA LEU A 92 -9.69 46.15 -12.58
C LEU A 92 -11.20 46.43 -12.67
N PRO A 93 -12.07 45.41 -12.68
CA PRO A 93 -13.52 45.60 -12.61
C PRO A 93 -13.91 46.35 -11.33
N THR A 94 -14.82 47.32 -11.45
CA THR A 94 -15.29 48.10 -10.28
C THR A 94 -15.89 47.20 -9.20
N ALA A 95 -16.66 46.19 -9.61
CA ALA A 95 -17.24 45.21 -8.67
C ALA A 95 -16.16 44.45 -7.89
N PHE A 96 -15.07 44.02 -8.55
CA PHE A 96 -13.93 43.36 -7.89
C PHE A 96 -13.29 44.29 -6.85
N ILE A 97 -13.05 45.55 -7.19
CA ILE A 97 -12.47 46.55 -6.28
C ILE A 97 -13.38 46.78 -5.05
N GLU A 98 -14.70 46.90 -5.27
CA GLU A 98 -15.67 47.09 -4.20
C GLU A 98 -15.77 45.86 -3.28
N SER A 99 -15.82 44.65 -3.84
CA SER A 99 -15.85 43.41 -3.06
C SER A 99 -14.54 43.18 -2.30
N ALA A 100 -13.39 43.50 -2.92
CA ALA A 100 -12.09 43.40 -2.28
C ALA A 100 -12.03 44.31 -1.04
N TRP A 101 -12.52 45.55 -1.15
CA TRP A 101 -12.60 46.46 -0.01
C TRP A 101 -13.46 45.90 1.12
N LYS A 102 -14.66 45.39 0.80
CA LYS A 102 -15.55 44.75 1.79
C LYS A 102 -14.88 43.56 2.47
N ALA A 103 -14.11 42.76 1.74
CA ALA A 103 -13.38 41.62 2.31
C ALA A 103 -12.31 42.08 3.32
N PHE A 104 -11.61 43.20 3.06
CA PHE A 104 -10.69 43.79 4.04
C PHE A 104 -11.42 44.29 5.30
N GLU A 105 -12.59 44.92 5.15
CA GLU A 105 -13.42 45.36 6.28
C GLU A 105 -13.91 44.15 7.11
N ALA A 106 -14.45 43.12 6.46
CA ALA A 106 -14.93 41.90 7.10
C ALA A 106 -13.80 41.14 7.82
N GLN A 107 -12.62 41.04 7.21
CA GLN A 107 -11.46 40.42 7.84
C GLN A 107 -10.98 41.22 9.06
N PHE A 108 -11.01 42.55 9.00
CA PHE A 108 -10.70 43.40 10.16
C PHE A 108 -11.68 43.17 11.31
N GLU A 109 -13.00 43.13 11.03
CA GLU A 109 -14.00 42.83 12.06
C GLU A 109 -13.77 41.45 12.71
N LYS A 110 -13.42 40.44 11.89
CA LYS A 110 -13.12 39.09 12.37
C LYS A 110 -11.90 39.08 13.30
N GLU A 111 -10.80 39.71 12.90
CA GLU A 111 -9.58 39.80 13.72
C GLU A 111 -9.79 40.64 14.98
N TRP A 112 -10.56 41.74 14.88
CA TRP A 112 -10.93 42.57 16.02
C TRP A 112 -11.70 41.77 17.08
N ASN A 113 -12.73 41.04 16.65
CA ASN A 113 -13.52 40.17 17.53
C ASN A 113 -12.67 39.06 18.17
N SER A 114 -11.68 38.52 17.45
CA SER A 114 -10.73 37.55 17.99
C SER A 114 -9.78 38.20 19.00
N TYR A 115 -9.26 39.38 18.69
CA TYR A 115 -8.39 40.16 19.57
C TYR A 115 -9.08 40.50 20.89
N GLU A 116 -10.34 40.96 20.87
CA GLU A 116 -11.12 41.27 22.07
C GLU A 116 -11.26 40.05 23.00
N LYS A 117 -11.49 38.87 22.43
CA LYS A 117 -11.55 37.61 23.21
C LYS A 117 -10.18 37.25 23.79
N GLN A 118 -9.12 37.33 22.98
CA GLN A 118 -7.78 36.95 23.39
C GLN A 118 -7.19 37.92 24.42
N ILE A 119 -7.45 39.22 24.31
CA ILE A 119 -6.95 40.22 25.27
C ILE A 119 -7.68 40.10 26.60
N ALA A 120 -9.00 39.83 26.59
CA ALA A 120 -9.76 39.55 27.80
C ALA A 120 -9.23 38.28 28.51
N GLU A 121 -8.85 37.25 27.76
CA GLU A 121 -8.21 36.04 28.32
C GLU A 121 -6.81 36.34 28.88
N TYR A 122 -6.03 37.15 28.15
CA TYR A 122 -4.69 37.57 28.59
C TYR A 122 -4.75 38.42 29.87
N GLU A 123 -5.81 39.19 30.10
CA GLU A 123 -5.93 40.03 31.30
C GLU A 123 -6.33 39.25 32.55
N LYS A 124 -6.71 37.97 32.43
CA LYS A 124 -7.08 37.15 33.59
C LYS A 124 -5.88 36.87 34.52
N PRO A 125 -6.10 36.87 35.85
CA PRO A 125 -5.03 36.61 36.82
C PRO A 125 -4.44 35.19 36.75
N ASP A 126 -5.24 34.22 36.31
CA ASP A 126 -4.92 32.78 36.25
C ASP A 126 -4.47 32.31 34.86
N ARG A 127 -4.10 33.24 33.97
CA ARG A 127 -3.65 32.90 32.61
C ARG A 127 -2.44 31.93 32.60
N PRO A 128 -2.36 31.01 31.63
CA PRO A 128 -1.18 30.17 31.48
C PRO A 128 0.09 30.98 31.19
N ALA A 129 1.24 30.58 31.77
CA ALA A 129 2.51 31.30 31.62
C ALA A 129 3.03 31.37 30.17
N TRP A 130 2.58 30.47 29.30
CA TRP A 130 2.91 30.44 27.87
C TRP A 130 2.00 31.35 27.03
N PHE A 131 0.90 31.88 27.58
CA PHE A 131 -0.05 32.70 26.83
C PHE A 131 0.48 34.12 26.65
N SER A 132 0.82 34.47 25.41
CA SER A 132 1.44 35.75 25.05
C SER A 132 0.39 36.85 24.80
N LYS A 133 0.78 38.12 25.00
CA LYS A 133 -0.13 39.24 24.75
C LYS A 133 -0.48 39.30 23.26
N PRO A 134 -1.78 39.25 22.88
CA PRO A 134 -2.16 39.34 21.48
C PRO A 134 -1.85 40.73 20.92
N SER A 135 -1.50 40.79 19.64
CA SER A 135 -1.27 42.04 18.91
C SER A 135 -2.60 42.67 18.52
N LYS A 136 -2.71 43.99 18.66
CA LYS A 136 -3.90 44.73 18.24
C LYS A 136 -3.92 44.82 16.70
N PRO A 137 -5.01 44.40 16.02
CA PRO A 137 -5.12 44.55 14.57
C PRO A 137 -5.37 46.02 14.19
N GLU A 138 -4.88 46.41 13.00
CA GLU A 138 -5.11 47.75 12.43
C GLU A 138 -5.93 47.65 11.14
N PRO A 139 -6.96 48.52 10.94
CA PRO A 139 -7.72 48.53 9.70
C PRO A 139 -6.88 49.10 8.56
N LEU A 140 -7.07 48.56 7.35
CA LEU A 140 -6.43 49.09 6.15
C LEU A 140 -7.06 50.45 5.80
N GLN A 141 -6.24 51.49 5.66
CA GLN A 141 -6.72 52.82 5.26
C GLN A 141 -7.11 52.85 3.78
N ARG A 142 -8.11 53.66 3.43
CA ARG A 142 -8.67 53.70 2.07
C ARG A 142 -7.62 54.14 1.04
N GLU A 143 -6.80 55.12 1.38
CA GLU A 143 -5.72 55.62 0.52
C GLU A 143 -4.69 54.52 0.23
N ARG A 144 -4.37 53.70 1.23
CA ARG A 144 -3.44 52.58 1.08
C ARG A 144 -4.02 51.45 0.23
N PHE A 145 -5.32 51.23 0.32
CA PHE A 145 -6.04 50.30 -0.56
C PHE A 145 -6.08 50.81 -2.01
N GLU A 146 -6.25 52.10 -2.24
CA GLU A 146 -6.17 52.68 -3.59
C GLU A 146 -4.78 52.56 -4.20
N GLU A 147 -3.71 52.72 -3.40
CA GLU A 147 -2.34 52.42 -3.82
C GLU A 147 -2.18 50.94 -4.22
N LEU A 148 -2.72 50.02 -3.41
CA LEU A 148 -2.74 48.57 -3.72
C LEU A 148 -3.41 48.31 -5.07
N ILE A 149 -4.61 48.86 -5.31
CA ILE A 149 -5.35 48.65 -6.55
C ILE A 149 -4.56 49.17 -7.75
N ARG A 150 -3.96 50.37 -7.65
CA ARG A 150 -3.10 50.90 -8.72
C ARG A 150 -1.95 49.94 -9.03
N PHE A 151 -1.25 49.45 -8.00
CA PHE A 151 -0.16 48.49 -8.19
C PHE A 151 -0.64 47.20 -8.89
N VAL A 152 -1.79 46.66 -8.49
CA VAL A 152 -2.38 45.45 -9.11
C VAL A 152 -2.70 45.69 -10.58
N GLU A 153 -3.24 46.86 -10.91
CA GLU A 153 -3.52 47.28 -12.29
C GLU A 153 -2.24 47.56 -13.11
N GLY A 154 -1.05 47.49 -12.51
CA GLY A 154 0.23 47.76 -13.16
C GLY A 154 0.68 49.21 -13.12
N ARG A 155 0.01 50.03 -12.32
CA ARG A 155 0.25 51.47 -12.18
C ARG A 155 0.94 51.76 -10.84
N GLY A 156 2.02 52.55 -10.88
CA GLY A 156 2.71 53.00 -9.66
C GLY A 156 3.63 51.96 -9.03
N ASP A 157 4.17 52.31 -7.87
CA ASP A 157 5.22 51.55 -7.18
C ASP A 157 4.67 50.31 -6.45
N GLU A 158 5.57 49.35 -6.16
CA GLU A 158 5.24 48.13 -5.41
C GLU A 158 4.65 48.46 -4.03
N VAL A 159 3.44 47.97 -3.79
CA VAL A 159 2.77 48.05 -2.49
C VAL A 159 2.93 46.74 -1.76
N ARG A 160 3.45 46.79 -0.52
CA ARG A 160 3.51 45.63 0.38
C ARG A 160 2.69 45.92 1.63
N LEU A 161 1.76 45.02 1.94
CA LEU A 161 0.91 45.11 3.14
C LEU A 161 1.48 44.31 4.32
N GLU A 162 2.28 43.27 4.06
CA GLU A 162 3.00 42.56 5.13
C GLU A 162 4.35 43.19 5.44
N THR A 163 4.57 43.60 6.69
CA THR A 163 5.90 43.97 7.20
C THR A 163 6.38 42.91 8.18
N GLY A 164 7.64 42.47 8.04
CA GLY A 164 8.22 41.38 8.83
C GLY A 164 8.04 41.54 10.34
N SER A 165 8.25 40.41 11.04
CA SER A 165 7.93 40.00 12.42
C SER A 165 7.65 40.99 13.57
N ARG A 166 7.64 42.33 13.45
CA ARG A 166 7.41 43.24 14.58
C ARG A 166 6.67 44.57 14.38
N VAL A 167 6.11 44.99 13.23
CA VAL A 167 5.62 46.40 13.17
C VAL A 167 4.22 46.72 12.62
N ARG A 168 3.54 45.97 11.72
CA ARG A 168 2.11 46.25 11.42
C ARG A 168 1.32 44.99 11.06
N HIS A 169 0.24 44.71 11.80
CA HIS A 169 -0.70 43.61 11.53
C HIS A 169 -1.96 44.19 10.89
N PHE A 170 -1.92 44.46 9.59
CA PHE A 170 -3.14 44.72 8.84
C PHE A 170 -3.94 43.43 8.72
N ALA A 171 -5.24 43.52 8.93
CA ALA A 171 -6.15 42.39 8.75
C ALA A 171 -6.30 42.07 7.26
N ILE A 172 -5.54 41.11 6.76
CA ILE A 172 -5.46 40.75 5.34
C ILE A 172 -6.36 39.55 5.06
N PRO A 173 -7.27 39.61 4.06
CA PRO A 173 -8.09 38.46 3.65
C PRO A 173 -7.25 37.22 3.36
N GLN A 174 -7.79 36.04 3.70
CA GLN A 174 -7.07 34.77 3.58
C GLN A 174 -7.49 33.93 2.34
N THR A 175 -8.55 34.33 1.63
CA THR A 175 -9.03 33.69 0.40
C THR A 175 -9.70 34.69 -0.56
N TRP A 176 -9.98 34.28 -1.80
CA TRP A 176 -10.78 35.06 -2.76
C TRP A 176 -12.31 34.92 -2.56
N ALA A 177 -12.78 34.13 -1.59
CA ALA A 177 -14.20 33.71 -1.53
C ALA A 177 -15.20 34.88 -1.45
N GLU A 178 -14.75 36.04 -0.96
CA GLU A 178 -15.55 37.26 -0.79
C GLU A 178 -15.32 38.28 -1.91
N TRP A 179 -14.57 37.92 -2.97
CA TRP A 179 -14.18 38.81 -4.06
C TRP A 179 -14.98 38.44 -5.32
N ASP A 180 -15.86 39.35 -5.75
CA ASP A 180 -16.70 39.20 -6.93
C ASP A 180 -15.87 39.42 -8.21
N GLU A 181 -16.34 38.92 -9.35
CA GLU A 181 -15.71 39.15 -10.67
C GLU A 181 -14.26 38.62 -10.78
N LEU A 182 -13.87 37.62 -9.98
CA LEU A 182 -12.52 37.00 -10.06
C LEU A 182 -12.21 36.42 -11.46
N ALA A 183 -13.24 35.96 -12.19
CA ALA A 183 -13.12 35.47 -13.56
C ALA A 183 -12.66 36.56 -14.56
N SER A 184 -12.87 37.84 -14.22
CA SER A 184 -12.50 39.01 -15.00
C SER A 184 -11.11 39.55 -14.64
N VAL A 185 -10.46 38.97 -13.62
CA VAL A 185 -9.09 39.32 -13.21
C VAL A 185 -8.09 38.51 -14.01
N ARG A 186 -7.06 39.19 -14.50
CA ARG A 186 -5.98 38.57 -15.27
C ARG A 186 -4.94 37.91 -14.37
N LEU A 187 -4.20 36.95 -14.90
CA LEU A 187 -3.15 36.25 -14.16
C LEU A 187 -2.05 37.19 -13.63
N ASP A 188 -1.62 38.19 -14.41
CA ASP A 188 -0.61 39.15 -13.97
C ASP A 188 -1.11 40.04 -12.81
N GLN A 189 -2.38 40.46 -12.88
CA GLN A 189 -3.05 41.21 -11.81
C GLN A 189 -3.21 40.35 -10.54
N ALA A 190 -3.64 39.09 -10.68
CA ALA A 190 -3.75 38.17 -9.56
C ALA A 190 -2.39 37.97 -8.87
N LEU A 191 -1.31 37.77 -9.62
CA LEU A 191 0.05 37.61 -9.08
C LEU A 191 0.56 38.89 -8.40
N ARG A 192 0.31 40.07 -8.97
CA ARG A 192 0.60 41.37 -8.31
C ARG A 192 -0.16 41.52 -7.01
N CYS A 193 -1.43 41.13 -6.98
CA CYS A 193 -2.25 41.14 -5.78
C CYS A 193 -1.64 40.23 -4.70
N LEU A 194 -1.36 38.96 -5.04
CA LEU A 194 -0.73 38.02 -4.10
C LEU A 194 0.62 38.51 -3.58
N LYS A 195 1.41 39.18 -4.43
CA LYS A 195 2.65 39.81 -3.99
C LYS A 195 2.42 40.92 -2.97
N ALA A 196 1.45 41.79 -3.23
CA ALA A 196 1.14 42.88 -2.33
C ALA A 196 0.57 42.42 -0.98
N LEU A 197 -0.20 41.33 -0.99
CA LEU A 197 -0.72 40.65 0.20
C LEU A 197 0.35 39.86 0.98
N GLY A 198 1.59 39.78 0.47
CA GLY A 198 2.64 38.96 1.09
C GLY A 198 2.40 37.45 0.96
N ARG A 199 1.58 37.02 0.00
CA ARG A 199 1.39 35.60 -0.33
C ARG A 199 2.41 35.09 -1.35
N LEU A 200 3.04 36.00 -2.07
CA LEU A 200 4.11 35.73 -3.03
C LEU A 200 5.28 36.71 -2.79
N PHE A 201 6.50 36.23 -2.56
CA PHE A 201 7.66 37.13 -2.32
C PHE A 201 8.71 37.02 -3.41
N SER A 202 9.57 38.04 -3.52
CA SER A 202 10.66 38.11 -4.50
C SER A 202 11.94 37.36 -4.09
N THR A 203 11.97 36.72 -2.91
CA THR A 203 13.22 36.25 -2.28
C THR A 203 13.66 34.84 -2.67
N GLY A 204 12.96 34.20 -3.63
CA GLY A 204 13.39 32.91 -4.20
C GLY A 204 13.42 31.75 -3.20
N GLN A 205 12.64 31.81 -2.09
CA GLN A 205 12.58 30.74 -1.10
C GLN A 205 11.60 29.62 -1.55
N PRO A 206 11.88 28.33 -1.28
CA PRO A 206 11.09 27.20 -1.81
C PRO A 206 9.62 27.16 -1.37
N TYR A 207 9.27 27.65 -0.18
CA TYR A 207 7.95 27.42 0.40
C TYR A 207 6.86 28.41 -0.04
N GLN A 208 7.18 29.38 -0.90
CA GLN A 208 6.33 30.56 -1.10
C GLN A 208 5.16 30.29 -2.05
N ILE A 209 5.39 29.57 -3.15
CA ILE A 209 4.33 29.16 -4.07
C ILE A 209 3.28 28.29 -3.35
N TYR A 210 3.71 27.46 -2.39
CA TYR A 210 2.81 26.63 -1.58
C TYR A 210 1.80 27.48 -0.78
N GLN A 211 2.22 28.62 -0.21
CA GLN A 211 1.32 29.52 0.52
C GLN A 211 0.33 30.27 -0.38
N ALA A 212 0.67 30.40 -1.67
CA ALA A 212 -0.19 31.00 -2.68
C ALA A 212 -1.04 29.96 -3.44
N ALA A 213 -0.85 28.66 -3.20
CA ALA A 213 -1.40 27.60 -4.04
C ALA A 213 -2.93 27.65 -4.13
N HIS A 214 -3.63 27.74 -2.99
CA HIS A 214 -5.10 27.81 -2.97
C HIS A 214 -5.64 29.07 -3.64
N TRP A 215 -4.91 30.19 -3.57
CA TRP A 215 -5.26 31.41 -4.28
C TRP A 215 -5.11 31.24 -5.79
N ILE A 216 -4.00 30.63 -6.24
CA ILE A 216 -3.75 30.36 -7.66
C ILE A 216 -4.80 29.38 -8.21
N GLU A 217 -5.16 28.33 -7.46
CA GLU A 217 -6.19 27.37 -7.86
C GLU A 217 -7.57 28.01 -7.97
N SER A 218 -7.97 28.81 -6.99
CA SER A 218 -9.25 29.52 -7.01
C SER A 218 -9.34 30.48 -8.20
N HIS A 219 -8.27 31.24 -8.47
CA HIS A 219 -8.20 32.14 -9.61
C HIS A 219 -8.28 31.36 -10.93
N ARG A 220 -7.50 30.28 -11.08
CA ARG A 220 -7.54 29.39 -12.25
C ARG A 220 -8.93 28.81 -12.49
N ASN A 221 -9.59 28.34 -11.43
CA ASN A 221 -10.93 27.75 -11.50
C ASN A 221 -12.02 28.75 -11.89
N ALA A 222 -11.80 30.04 -11.66
CA ALA A 222 -12.70 31.11 -12.10
C ALA A 222 -12.54 31.45 -13.59
N GLN A 223 -11.42 31.07 -14.22
CA GLN A 223 -11.17 31.39 -15.63
C GLN A 223 -12.01 30.52 -16.57
N SER A 224 -12.51 31.12 -17.65
CA SER A 224 -13.20 30.37 -18.72
C SER A 224 -12.26 29.43 -19.49
N GLN A 225 -10.98 29.81 -19.59
CA GLN A 225 -9.89 28.98 -20.10
C GLN A 225 -8.78 28.89 -19.05
N PRO A 226 -8.69 27.79 -18.31
CA PRO A 226 -7.64 27.58 -17.32
C PRO A 226 -6.25 27.61 -17.97
N TYR A 227 -5.34 28.37 -17.38
CA TYR A 227 -3.92 28.38 -17.78
C TYR A 227 -3.16 27.17 -17.19
N GLY A 228 -2.01 26.84 -17.78
CA GLY A 228 -1.11 25.80 -17.29
C GLY A 228 0.08 26.34 -16.49
N LEU A 229 0.96 25.43 -16.08
CA LEU A 229 2.20 25.75 -15.38
C LEU A 229 3.13 26.59 -16.24
N ARG A 230 3.07 26.40 -17.56
CA ARG A 230 3.91 27.11 -18.52
C ARG A 230 3.57 28.60 -18.57
N GLU A 231 2.29 28.94 -18.64
CA GLU A 231 1.79 30.33 -18.62
C GLU A 231 2.04 30.98 -17.25
N LEU A 232 1.86 30.22 -16.17
CA LEU A 232 2.13 30.69 -14.80
C LEU A 232 3.62 31.00 -14.59
N ASP A 233 4.52 30.09 -15.00
CA ASP A 233 5.98 30.28 -14.93
C ASP A 233 6.41 31.52 -15.72
N ALA A 234 5.93 31.63 -16.96
CA ALA A 234 6.27 32.73 -17.85
C ALA A 234 5.77 34.08 -17.33
N THR A 235 4.57 34.14 -16.73
CA THR A 235 4.02 35.37 -16.16
C THR A 235 4.77 35.80 -14.90
N ILE A 236 5.11 34.85 -14.01
CA ILE A 236 5.93 35.10 -12.82
C ILE A 236 7.32 35.63 -13.21
N ALA A 237 7.93 35.00 -14.22
CA ALA A 237 9.23 35.40 -14.73
C ALA A 237 9.19 36.80 -15.34
N ALA A 238 8.19 37.10 -16.15
CA ALA A 238 8.04 38.40 -16.80
C ALA A 238 7.70 39.54 -15.80
N LEU A 239 7.05 39.22 -14.67
CA LEU A 239 6.88 40.15 -13.54
C LEU A 239 8.16 40.31 -12.67
N GLY A 240 9.19 39.49 -12.89
CA GLY A 240 10.45 39.53 -12.16
C GLY A 240 10.37 39.02 -10.71
N TYR A 241 9.38 38.17 -10.38
CA TYR A 241 9.13 37.74 -8.99
C TYR A 241 9.99 36.56 -8.55
N MET A 242 10.46 35.73 -9.48
CA MET A 242 11.35 34.59 -9.18
C MET A 242 12.57 34.60 -10.12
N PRO A 243 13.47 35.58 -9.99
CA PRO A 243 14.64 35.65 -10.85
C PRO A 243 15.51 34.40 -10.65
N ASN A 244 15.78 33.68 -11.74
CA ASN A 244 16.60 32.45 -11.76
C ASN A 244 15.96 31.18 -11.15
N ARG A 245 14.63 31.12 -11.00
CA ARG A 245 13.91 29.90 -10.61
C ARG A 245 12.68 29.68 -11.48
N SER A 246 12.28 28.42 -11.64
CA SER A 246 11.02 28.05 -12.26
C SER A 246 10.04 27.53 -11.21
N ILE A 247 8.74 27.76 -11.41
CA ILE A 247 7.69 27.10 -10.63
C ILE A 247 7.75 25.57 -10.77
N GLY A 248 8.37 25.06 -11.84
CA GLY A 248 8.63 23.64 -12.02
C GLY A 248 9.47 23.04 -10.90
N ASP A 249 10.40 23.80 -10.30
CA ASP A 249 11.16 23.34 -9.12
C ASP A 249 10.23 23.14 -7.90
N ASP A 250 9.31 24.07 -7.66
CA ASP A 250 8.38 23.98 -6.54
C ASP A 250 7.34 22.87 -6.79
N TYR A 251 6.87 22.72 -8.03
CA TYR A 251 5.99 21.60 -8.42
C TYR A 251 6.66 20.24 -8.18
N MET A 252 7.95 20.10 -8.51
CA MET A 252 8.69 18.86 -8.23
C MET A 252 8.80 18.52 -6.75
N VAL A 253 8.88 19.54 -5.88
CA VAL A 253 9.03 19.36 -4.43
C VAL A 253 7.68 19.13 -3.75
N TYR A 254 6.71 20.00 -4.05
CA TYR A 254 5.45 20.10 -3.35
C TYR A 254 4.29 19.37 -4.04
N ASN A 255 4.55 18.66 -5.15
CA ASN A 255 3.57 17.75 -5.75
C ASN A 255 4.02 16.29 -5.65
N SER A 256 4.40 15.87 -4.45
CA SER A 256 4.86 14.52 -4.12
C SER A 256 3.73 13.64 -3.58
N ARG A 257 4.06 12.47 -3.02
CA ARG A 257 3.08 11.65 -2.28
C ARG A 257 2.62 12.28 -0.96
N TRP A 258 3.34 13.30 -0.46
CA TRP A 258 3.08 13.94 0.83
C TRP A 258 2.36 15.28 0.69
N HIS A 259 2.56 15.96 -0.42
CA HIS A 259 2.06 17.30 -0.68
C HIS A 259 1.45 17.31 -2.07
N ARG A 260 0.31 17.99 -2.22
CA ARG A 260 -0.28 18.28 -3.52
C ARG A 260 -0.22 19.77 -3.72
N LEU A 261 0.61 20.22 -4.66
CA LEU A 261 0.70 21.64 -4.98
C LEU A 261 -0.42 22.02 -5.94
N PHE A 262 -0.48 21.32 -7.08
CA PHE A 262 -1.51 21.44 -8.09
C PHE A 262 -1.81 20.04 -8.66
N ASP A 263 -3.08 19.65 -8.69
CA ASP A 263 -3.54 18.39 -9.31
C ASP A 263 -4.17 18.68 -10.68
N TRP A 264 -3.41 19.37 -11.54
CA TRP A 264 -3.87 19.78 -12.87
C TRP A 264 -3.73 18.67 -13.90
N GLU A 265 -4.53 18.77 -14.95
CA GLU A 265 -4.51 17.87 -16.10
C GLU A 265 -3.13 17.85 -16.80
N SER A 266 -2.80 16.74 -17.45
CA SER A 266 -1.47 16.51 -18.05
C SER A 266 -1.03 17.64 -18.98
N ASP A 267 -1.94 18.12 -19.84
CA ASP A 267 -1.67 19.18 -20.82
C ASP A 267 -1.41 20.56 -20.17
N ALA A 268 -1.84 20.78 -18.93
CA ALA A 268 -1.51 21.97 -18.17
C ALA A 268 -0.14 21.87 -17.46
N VAL A 269 0.48 20.70 -17.42
CA VAL A 269 1.69 20.44 -16.63
C VAL A 269 2.91 20.21 -17.51
N TRP A 270 2.84 19.23 -18.41
CA TRP A 270 4.02 18.75 -19.14
C TRP A 270 4.68 19.81 -20.06
N PRO A 271 3.96 20.78 -20.67
CA PRO A 271 4.60 21.74 -21.59
C PRO A 271 5.72 22.57 -20.95
N LEU A 272 5.61 22.92 -19.66
CA LEU A 272 6.69 23.62 -18.95
C LEU A 272 7.98 22.79 -18.92
N PHE A 273 7.85 21.49 -18.62
CA PHE A 273 9.00 20.60 -18.47
C PHE A 273 9.63 20.18 -19.80
N GLN A 274 8.91 20.36 -20.91
CA GLN A 274 9.46 20.26 -22.27
C GLN A 274 10.43 21.42 -22.55
N GLU A 275 10.08 22.64 -22.14
CA GLU A 275 10.95 23.83 -22.26
C GLU A 275 12.06 23.87 -21.21
N ARG A 276 11.82 23.20 -20.07
CA ARG A 276 12.72 23.14 -18.90
C ARG A 276 13.19 21.71 -18.61
N SER A 277 13.67 20.99 -19.63
CA SER A 277 14.03 19.58 -19.52
C SER A 277 15.22 19.32 -18.57
N GLU A 278 16.02 20.36 -18.27
CA GLU A 278 17.07 20.34 -17.27
C GLU A 278 16.52 20.01 -15.86
N LEU A 279 15.28 20.41 -15.55
CA LEU A 279 14.63 20.09 -14.27
C LEU A 279 14.39 18.58 -14.15
N LEU A 280 13.91 17.95 -15.22
CA LEU A 280 13.71 16.50 -15.30
C LEU A 280 15.05 15.76 -15.18
N SER A 281 16.05 16.19 -15.94
CA SER A 281 17.40 15.60 -15.92
C SER A 281 18.02 15.61 -14.53
N ARG A 282 17.94 16.74 -13.81
CA ARG A 282 18.41 16.89 -12.43
C ARG A 282 17.70 15.94 -11.46
N ALA A 283 16.36 15.91 -11.51
CA ALA A 283 15.56 15.10 -10.60
C ALA A 283 15.76 13.59 -10.81
N ILE A 284 15.83 13.15 -12.07
CA ILE A 284 15.98 11.73 -12.42
C ILE A 284 17.39 11.24 -12.08
N SER A 285 18.43 12.01 -12.43
CA SER A 285 19.83 11.68 -12.11
C SER A 285 20.14 11.67 -10.60
N GLY A 286 19.31 12.32 -9.78
CA GLY A 286 19.46 12.33 -8.32
C GLY A 286 20.51 13.33 -7.81
N ILE A 287 20.82 14.36 -8.61
CA ILE A 287 21.79 15.41 -8.28
C ILE A 287 21.02 16.62 -7.76
N SER A 288 21.33 17.06 -6.53
CA SER A 288 20.75 18.29 -5.96
C SER A 288 21.73 19.45 -6.03
N ASP A 289 21.27 20.60 -6.53
CA ASP A 289 22.03 21.86 -6.47
C ASP A 289 22.09 22.46 -5.08
N THR A 290 21.16 22.10 -4.18
CA THR A 290 20.97 22.89 -2.96
C THR A 290 21.84 22.45 -1.80
N GLY A 291 22.35 21.22 -1.72
CA GLY A 291 23.05 20.72 -0.52
C GLY A 291 22.21 20.74 0.79
N VAL A 292 21.03 21.35 0.75
CA VAL A 292 20.01 21.38 1.79
C VAL A 292 19.04 20.26 1.45
N GLY A 293 19.06 19.19 2.25
CA GLY A 293 17.90 18.31 2.32
C GLY A 293 16.71 19.17 2.72
N SER A 294 15.77 19.41 1.81
CA SER A 294 14.54 20.09 2.20
C SER A 294 13.83 19.20 3.20
N TYR A 295 13.58 19.72 4.40
CA TYR A 295 12.73 19.11 5.43
C TYR A 295 11.38 18.64 4.88
N TRP A 296 10.93 19.26 3.77
CA TRP A 296 9.64 19.08 3.10
C TRP A 296 9.64 18.15 1.88
N GLY A 297 10.76 17.51 1.52
CA GLY A 297 10.77 16.55 0.41
C GLY A 297 12.16 15.95 0.12
N GLY A 298 12.25 14.62 0.12
CA GLY A 298 13.50 13.90 -0.16
C GLY A 298 13.80 13.83 -1.66
N LEU A 299 15.07 13.55 -2.02
CA LEU A 299 15.48 13.31 -3.42
C LEU A 299 14.63 12.24 -4.13
N GLY A 300 14.17 11.21 -3.40
CA GLY A 300 13.30 10.16 -3.94
C GLY A 300 11.90 10.66 -4.33
N ASP A 301 11.33 11.60 -3.58
CA ASP A 301 10.01 12.17 -3.90
C ASP A 301 10.08 13.01 -5.18
N ARG A 302 11.15 13.81 -5.36
CA ARG A 302 11.36 14.60 -6.59
C ARG A 302 11.52 13.74 -7.83
N ARG A 303 12.29 12.65 -7.74
CA ARG A 303 12.48 11.70 -8.84
C ARG A 303 11.16 11.04 -9.23
N THR A 304 10.35 10.63 -8.27
CA THR A 304 9.03 10.04 -8.51
C THR A 304 8.12 11.02 -9.26
N THR A 305 8.07 12.27 -8.80
CA THR A 305 7.33 13.34 -9.49
C THR A 305 7.83 13.57 -10.92
N ALA A 306 9.16 13.57 -11.12
CA ALA A 306 9.76 13.72 -12.46
C ALA A 306 9.38 12.57 -13.40
N LEU A 307 9.43 11.32 -12.95
CA LEU A 307 9.01 10.16 -13.75
C LEU A 307 7.52 10.24 -14.10
N ARG A 308 6.67 10.67 -13.16
CA ARG A 308 5.25 10.91 -13.43
C ARG A 308 5.05 11.99 -14.50
N ILE A 309 5.78 13.10 -14.43
CA ILE A 309 5.74 14.16 -15.45
C ILE A 309 6.16 13.62 -16.81
N VAL A 310 7.24 12.83 -16.89
CA VAL A 310 7.65 12.18 -18.15
C VAL A 310 6.54 11.29 -18.71
N GLY A 311 5.81 10.58 -17.85
CA GLY A 311 4.63 9.79 -18.25
C GLY A 311 3.43 10.62 -18.72
N MET A 312 3.35 11.92 -18.40
CA MET A 312 2.35 12.85 -18.94
C MET A 312 2.73 13.36 -20.34
N MET A 313 3.99 13.19 -20.75
CA MET A 313 4.48 13.72 -22.02
C MET A 313 4.11 12.78 -23.19
N PRO A 314 3.92 13.31 -24.41
CA PRO A 314 3.66 12.49 -25.60
C PRO A 314 4.76 11.46 -25.89
N SER A 315 6.00 11.75 -25.51
CA SER A 315 7.15 10.85 -25.64
C SER A 315 8.20 11.18 -24.58
N CYS A 316 8.96 10.17 -24.15
CA CYS A 316 10.07 10.37 -23.21
C CYS A 316 11.14 11.32 -23.82
N PRO A 317 11.56 12.38 -23.12
CA PRO A 317 12.58 13.30 -23.65
C PRO A 317 13.94 12.60 -23.86
N PRO A 318 14.62 12.83 -25.01
CA PRO A 318 15.88 12.16 -25.33
C PRO A 318 16.99 12.33 -24.29
N ASP A 319 17.02 13.46 -23.59
CA ASP A 319 18.02 13.82 -22.59
C ASP A 319 17.88 13.03 -21.27
N VAL A 320 16.67 12.57 -20.94
CA VAL A 320 16.44 11.76 -19.72
C VAL A 320 16.21 10.29 -20.00
N GLU A 321 15.93 9.92 -21.25
CA GLU A 321 15.52 8.58 -21.67
C GLU A 321 16.47 7.48 -21.16
N ALA A 322 17.78 7.67 -21.28
CA ALA A 322 18.78 6.70 -20.83
C ALA A 322 18.71 6.45 -19.30
N ALA A 323 18.48 7.51 -18.52
CA ALA A 323 18.36 7.42 -17.06
C ALA A 323 17.04 6.74 -16.66
N VAL A 324 15.93 7.04 -17.34
CA VAL A 324 14.64 6.37 -17.12
C VAL A 324 14.75 4.87 -17.40
N TRP A 325 15.39 4.46 -18.51
CA TRP A 325 15.66 3.05 -18.78
C TRP A 325 16.55 2.38 -17.73
N GLY A 326 17.56 3.09 -17.24
CA GLY A 326 18.41 2.63 -16.15
C GLY A 326 17.63 2.34 -14.87
N ILE A 327 16.57 3.10 -14.58
CA ILE A 327 15.66 2.87 -13.45
C ILE A 327 14.67 1.72 -13.76
N ALA A 328 14.09 1.70 -14.96
CA ALA A 328 13.07 0.73 -15.37
C ALA A 328 13.59 -0.72 -15.42
N LEU A 329 14.88 -0.91 -15.74
CA LEU A 329 15.54 -2.22 -15.86
C LEU A 329 16.62 -2.46 -14.79
N GLY A 330 16.95 -1.45 -13.98
CA GLY A 330 18.03 -1.51 -13.00
C GLY A 330 17.72 -2.32 -11.74
N GLU A 331 18.74 -2.43 -10.88
CA GLU A 331 18.65 -3.19 -9.62
C GLU A 331 17.73 -2.52 -8.59
N GLY A 332 17.54 -1.21 -8.68
CA GLY A 332 16.62 -0.44 -7.85
C GLY A 332 15.16 -0.82 -8.11
N LYS A 333 14.40 -1.01 -7.04
CA LYS A 333 12.97 -1.41 -7.10
C LYS A 333 12.00 -0.25 -6.86
N SER A 334 12.39 0.79 -6.10
CA SER A 334 11.46 1.80 -5.58
C SER A 334 10.74 2.58 -6.69
N ASP A 335 11.49 3.00 -7.71
CA ASP A 335 11.00 3.94 -8.72
C ASP A 335 10.74 3.24 -10.07
N ARG A 336 10.81 1.90 -10.09
CA ARG A 336 10.78 1.10 -11.32
C ARG A 336 9.45 1.18 -12.03
N ALA A 337 8.36 1.06 -11.28
CA ALA A 337 7.01 1.10 -11.84
C ALA A 337 6.74 2.46 -12.50
N ASP A 338 7.11 3.56 -11.84
CA ASP A 338 6.94 4.90 -12.40
C ASP A 338 7.83 5.13 -13.62
N ALA A 339 9.06 4.60 -13.62
CA ALA A 339 9.93 4.66 -14.79
C ALA A 339 9.38 3.86 -15.99
N ARG A 340 8.75 2.70 -15.76
CA ARG A 340 8.12 1.93 -16.84
C ARG A 340 6.87 2.63 -17.40
N LYS A 341 6.07 3.24 -16.53
CA LYS A 341 4.94 4.11 -16.94
C LYS A 341 5.43 5.30 -17.76
N ALA A 342 6.53 5.93 -17.36
CA ALA A 342 7.17 7.01 -18.11
C ALA A 342 7.63 6.59 -19.53
N LEU A 343 7.83 5.30 -19.77
CA LEU A 343 8.22 4.73 -21.06
C LEU A 343 7.04 4.15 -21.85
N ALA A 344 5.79 4.36 -21.41
CA ALA A 344 4.60 3.76 -22.04
C ALA A 344 4.47 4.13 -23.52
N HIS A 345 4.84 5.36 -23.89
CA HIS A 345 4.76 5.88 -25.26
C HIS A 345 6.06 5.69 -26.08
N THR A 346 7.06 5.00 -25.55
CA THR A 346 8.35 4.81 -26.23
C THR A 346 8.28 3.63 -27.23
N PRO A 347 8.58 3.83 -28.52
CA PRO A 347 8.32 2.84 -29.57
C PRO A 347 9.20 1.58 -29.53
N ASP A 348 10.39 1.63 -28.94
CA ASP A 348 11.35 0.50 -28.92
C ASP A 348 11.35 -0.30 -27.61
N ARG A 349 10.30 -0.14 -26.80
CA ARG A 349 10.15 -0.75 -25.48
C ARG A 349 10.33 -2.27 -25.49
N LEU A 350 9.75 -2.95 -26.47
CA LEU A 350 9.89 -4.40 -26.65
C LEU A 350 11.33 -4.80 -26.92
N ALA A 351 11.98 -4.14 -27.89
CA ALA A 351 13.34 -4.47 -28.31
C ALA A 351 14.36 -4.30 -27.17
N ARG A 352 14.26 -3.22 -26.39
CA ARG A 352 15.15 -2.98 -25.24
C ARG A 352 14.91 -3.97 -24.10
N SER A 353 13.66 -4.32 -23.83
CA SER A 353 13.32 -5.32 -22.80
C SER A 353 13.80 -6.72 -23.20
N LEU A 354 13.74 -7.06 -24.49
CA LEU A 354 14.34 -8.29 -25.04
C LEU A 354 15.86 -8.33 -24.93
N ALA A 355 16.54 -7.19 -25.03
CA ALA A 355 17.98 -7.15 -24.78
C ALA A 355 18.30 -7.40 -23.29
N ALA A 356 17.47 -6.89 -22.38
CA ALA A 356 17.66 -6.98 -20.94
C ALA A 356 17.63 -8.42 -20.39
N ILE A 357 16.84 -9.32 -20.99
CA ILE A 357 16.81 -10.75 -20.58
C ILE A 357 18.11 -11.51 -20.86
N SER A 358 19.07 -10.89 -21.57
CA SER A 358 20.40 -11.44 -21.83
C SER A 358 21.53 -10.70 -21.08
N ASP A 359 21.20 -9.74 -20.19
CA ASP A 359 22.20 -8.96 -19.44
C ASP A 359 23.00 -9.84 -18.47
N GLY A 360 24.28 -9.50 -18.22
CA GLY A 360 25.13 -10.23 -17.29
C GLY A 360 24.64 -10.23 -15.84
N ARG A 361 23.90 -9.19 -15.44
CA ARG A 361 23.37 -9.00 -14.08
C ARG A 361 22.03 -9.70 -13.91
N GLN A 362 21.91 -10.49 -12.84
CA GLN A 362 20.70 -11.25 -12.51
C GLN A 362 19.45 -10.36 -12.38
N ALA A 363 19.58 -9.23 -11.68
CA ALA A 363 18.47 -8.32 -11.41
C ALA A 363 17.90 -7.68 -12.68
N VAL A 364 18.76 -7.35 -13.65
CA VAL A 364 18.35 -6.78 -14.94
C VAL A 364 17.60 -7.81 -15.79
N ARG A 365 18.02 -9.08 -15.78
CA ARG A 365 17.29 -10.14 -16.50
C ARG A 365 15.90 -10.40 -15.94
N ILE A 366 15.76 -10.38 -14.60
CA ILE A 366 14.46 -10.46 -13.92
C ILE A 366 13.60 -9.26 -14.35
N ALA A 367 14.13 -8.04 -14.21
CA ALA A 367 13.40 -6.82 -14.57
C ALA A 367 13.02 -6.81 -16.06
N GLY A 368 13.86 -7.32 -16.95
CA GLY A 368 13.55 -7.49 -18.37
C GLY A 368 12.41 -8.47 -18.63
N ALA A 369 12.43 -9.63 -17.98
CA ALA A 369 11.36 -10.63 -18.10
C ALA A 369 10.02 -10.08 -17.59
N ASP A 370 10.03 -9.44 -16.41
CA ASP A 370 8.84 -8.81 -15.82
C ASP A 370 8.30 -7.70 -16.73
N PHE A 371 9.18 -6.90 -17.34
CA PHE A 371 8.73 -5.83 -18.24
C PHE A 371 8.15 -6.38 -19.54
N LEU A 372 8.69 -7.48 -20.08
CA LEU A 372 8.11 -8.15 -21.25
C LEU A 372 6.71 -8.70 -20.97
N ALA A 373 6.48 -9.25 -19.78
CA ALA A 373 5.15 -9.66 -19.35
C ALA A 373 4.18 -8.47 -19.30
N GLU A 374 4.61 -7.34 -18.71
CA GLU A 374 3.83 -6.09 -18.63
C GLU A 374 3.54 -5.47 -20.01
N ILE A 375 4.46 -5.61 -20.97
CA ILE A 375 4.26 -5.17 -22.36
C ILE A 375 3.15 -5.98 -23.04
N GLY A 376 3.02 -7.27 -22.71
CA GLY A 376 1.94 -8.13 -23.21
C GLY A 376 2.08 -8.57 -24.68
N ASP A 377 3.23 -8.37 -25.33
CA ASP A 377 3.43 -8.73 -26.74
C ASP A 377 3.87 -10.21 -26.90
N PRO A 378 3.07 -11.06 -27.58
CA PRO A 378 3.41 -12.47 -27.80
C PRO A 378 4.74 -12.71 -28.54
N ALA A 379 5.28 -11.73 -29.26
CA ALA A 379 6.57 -11.83 -29.93
C ALA A 379 7.73 -12.10 -28.95
N ALA A 380 7.55 -11.83 -27.65
CA ALA A 380 8.55 -12.11 -26.62
C ALA A 380 8.66 -13.59 -26.21
N ILE A 381 7.66 -14.43 -26.51
CA ILE A 381 7.60 -15.84 -26.04
C ILE A 381 8.83 -16.65 -26.47
N GLU A 382 9.16 -16.66 -27.76
CA GLU A 382 10.28 -17.43 -28.30
C GLU A 382 11.65 -16.97 -27.77
N PRO A 383 11.95 -15.65 -27.72
CA PRO A 383 13.13 -15.14 -27.01
C PRO A 383 13.21 -15.57 -25.54
N LEU A 384 12.10 -15.51 -24.79
CA LEU A 384 12.06 -15.91 -23.39
C LEU A 384 12.35 -17.41 -23.23
N LYS A 385 11.79 -18.27 -24.09
CA LYS A 385 12.08 -19.71 -24.11
C LYS A 385 13.56 -19.99 -24.36
N LYS A 386 14.18 -19.30 -25.32
CA LYS A 386 15.61 -19.43 -25.61
C LYS A 386 16.48 -18.97 -24.44
N ALA A 387 16.10 -17.89 -23.77
CA ALA A 387 16.79 -17.41 -22.56
C ALA A 387 16.66 -18.43 -21.42
N LEU A 388 15.47 -18.99 -21.21
CA LEU A 388 15.19 -19.97 -20.17
C LEU A 388 16.06 -21.23 -20.27
N VAL A 389 16.29 -21.74 -21.49
CA VAL A 389 17.17 -22.91 -21.72
C VAL A 389 18.61 -22.66 -21.26
N LYS A 390 19.13 -21.44 -21.48
CA LYS A 390 20.52 -21.08 -21.16
C LYS A 390 20.69 -20.58 -19.73
N GLU A 391 19.61 -20.18 -19.08
CA GLU A 391 19.63 -19.59 -17.75
C GLU A 391 20.02 -20.63 -16.68
N LYS A 392 20.89 -20.21 -15.77
CA LYS A 392 21.38 -21.04 -14.65
C LYS A 392 20.78 -20.62 -13.32
N GLN A 393 20.35 -19.36 -13.19
CA GLN A 393 19.81 -18.77 -11.97
C GLN A 393 18.32 -18.99 -11.87
N GLU A 394 17.86 -19.70 -10.83
CA GLU A 394 16.44 -20.04 -10.68
C GLU A 394 15.51 -18.84 -10.55
N LEU A 395 15.93 -17.77 -9.88
CA LEU A 395 15.10 -16.56 -9.78
C LEU A 395 14.80 -15.97 -11.17
N VAL A 396 15.78 -16.02 -12.07
CA VAL A 396 15.59 -15.57 -13.46
C VAL A 396 14.74 -16.58 -14.22
N LYS A 397 14.98 -17.89 -14.08
CA LYS A 397 14.12 -18.92 -14.70
C LYS A 397 12.66 -18.79 -14.28
N GLY A 398 12.41 -18.51 -13.00
CA GLY A 398 11.08 -18.27 -12.47
C GLY A 398 10.39 -17.09 -13.15
N SER A 399 11.11 -15.96 -13.26
CA SER A 399 10.60 -14.74 -13.92
C SER A 399 10.38 -14.96 -15.42
N LEU A 400 11.29 -15.67 -16.10
CA LEU A 400 11.15 -16.04 -17.51
C LEU A 400 9.96 -16.97 -17.75
N LEU A 401 9.79 -18.01 -16.92
CA LEU A 401 8.63 -18.92 -17.00
C LEU A 401 7.32 -18.18 -16.76
N GLN A 402 7.27 -17.32 -15.74
CA GLN A 402 6.09 -16.52 -15.44
C GLN A 402 5.75 -15.58 -16.59
N ALA A 403 6.75 -14.95 -17.21
CA ALA A 403 6.54 -14.11 -18.39
C ALA A 403 6.02 -14.91 -19.59
N ILE A 404 6.57 -16.12 -19.85
CA ILE A 404 6.08 -17.00 -20.92
C ILE A 404 4.62 -17.39 -20.68
N GLU A 405 4.27 -17.80 -19.46
CA GLU A 405 2.91 -18.19 -19.09
C GLU A 405 1.94 -17.01 -19.19
N HIS A 406 2.33 -15.82 -18.71
CA HIS A 406 1.51 -14.61 -18.81
C HIS A 406 1.22 -14.22 -20.26
N LEU A 407 2.17 -14.46 -21.17
CA LEU A 407 2.01 -14.25 -22.61
C LEU A 407 1.29 -15.41 -23.33
N GLY A 408 0.88 -16.47 -22.62
CA GLY A 408 0.17 -17.62 -23.18
C GLY A 408 1.05 -18.69 -23.83
N GLY A 409 2.36 -18.70 -23.58
CA GLY A 409 3.29 -19.70 -24.12
C GLY A 409 3.26 -21.03 -23.35
N ASP A 410 3.47 -22.14 -24.07
CA ASP A 410 3.57 -23.48 -23.47
C ASP A 410 4.90 -23.65 -22.71
N VAL A 411 4.79 -23.86 -21.39
CA VAL A 411 5.91 -24.10 -20.46
C VAL A 411 6.13 -25.58 -20.13
N ASP A 412 5.19 -26.46 -20.50
CA ASP A 412 5.22 -27.88 -20.13
C ASP A 412 6.37 -28.63 -20.84
N GLU A 413 6.84 -28.13 -21.99
CA GLU A 413 8.05 -28.61 -22.68
C GLU A 413 9.31 -28.58 -21.80
N PHE A 414 9.34 -27.73 -20.77
CA PHE A 414 10.47 -27.63 -19.86
C PHE A 414 10.38 -28.57 -18.64
N LEU A 415 9.25 -29.28 -18.46
CA LEU A 415 8.86 -29.90 -17.18
C LEU A 415 8.47 -31.40 -17.27
N GLY A 416 8.70 -32.08 -18.39
CA GLY A 416 8.33 -33.51 -18.54
C GLY A 416 8.98 -34.47 -17.50
N LYS A 417 8.22 -35.50 -17.07
CA LYS A 417 8.60 -36.48 -16.02
C LYS A 417 10.03 -37.06 -16.20
N ARG A 418 10.41 -37.41 -17.44
CA ARG A 418 11.75 -37.97 -17.77
C ARG A 418 12.89 -36.96 -17.56
N LYS A 419 12.65 -35.68 -17.88
CA LYS A 419 13.64 -34.62 -17.70
C LYS A 419 13.85 -34.36 -16.21
N GLN A 420 12.78 -34.27 -15.42
CA GLN A 420 12.86 -34.13 -13.96
C GLN A 420 13.67 -35.26 -13.31
N LEU A 421 13.49 -36.50 -13.75
CA LEU A 421 14.29 -37.63 -13.27
C LEU A 421 15.78 -37.49 -13.63
N ASN A 422 16.10 -37.09 -14.87
CA ASN A 422 17.48 -36.91 -15.30
C ASN A 422 18.18 -35.78 -14.54
N ASP A 423 17.47 -34.67 -14.31
CA ASP A 423 18.00 -33.52 -13.56
C ASP A 423 18.19 -33.90 -12.08
N ALA A 424 17.27 -34.66 -11.50
CA ALA A 424 17.39 -35.20 -10.14
C ALA A 424 18.62 -36.09 -9.99
N LYS A 425 18.83 -37.05 -10.90
CA LYS A 425 20.01 -37.93 -10.90
C LYS A 425 21.32 -37.15 -11.00
N LYS A 426 21.38 -36.15 -11.89
CA LYS A 426 22.56 -35.26 -12.02
C LYS A 426 22.79 -34.42 -10.77
N GLY A 427 21.73 -33.95 -10.14
CA GLY A 427 21.78 -33.16 -8.92
C GLY A 427 22.29 -33.96 -7.73
N LEU A 428 21.75 -35.16 -7.53
CA LEU A 428 22.11 -36.08 -6.45
C LEU A 428 23.54 -36.61 -6.56
N ALA A 429 24.12 -36.65 -7.77
CA ALA A 429 25.52 -37.03 -7.97
C ALA A 429 26.54 -35.97 -7.52
N LYS A 430 26.09 -34.74 -7.18
CA LYS A 430 26.96 -33.67 -6.68
C LYS A 430 27.29 -33.87 -5.19
N LYS A 431 28.32 -33.16 -4.71
CA LYS A 431 28.72 -33.20 -3.29
C LYS A 431 27.56 -32.80 -2.37
N PRO A 432 27.33 -33.52 -1.25
CA PRO A 432 26.29 -33.16 -0.27
C PRO A 432 26.49 -31.75 0.29
N LEU A 433 25.37 -31.07 0.58
CA LEU A 433 25.40 -29.76 1.22
C LEU A 433 25.80 -29.91 2.69
N LYS A 434 26.42 -28.86 3.24
CA LYS A 434 26.75 -28.79 4.67
C LYS A 434 25.47 -28.66 5.50
N GLY A 435 25.39 -29.34 6.65
CA GLY A 435 24.27 -29.20 7.59
C GLY A 435 23.04 -30.03 7.22
N MET A 436 23.21 -31.06 6.38
CA MET A 436 22.13 -31.94 5.93
C MET A 436 21.88 -33.13 6.85
N GLU A 437 22.70 -33.32 7.89
CA GLU A 437 22.72 -34.52 8.75
C GLU A 437 21.38 -34.75 9.47
N TRP A 438 20.63 -33.68 9.75
CA TRP A 438 19.33 -33.75 10.42
C TRP A 438 18.14 -33.74 9.44
N VAL A 439 18.37 -33.48 8.16
CA VAL A 439 17.28 -33.34 7.18
C VAL A 439 16.76 -34.74 6.82
N PRO A 440 15.46 -35.02 6.99
CA PRO A 440 14.94 -36.39 6.94
C PRO A 440 14.69 -36.88 5.50
N LEU A 441 15.77 -37.17 4.77
CA LEU A 441 15.70 -37.56 3.34
C LEU A 441 15.38 -39.03 3.10
N ASP A 442 15.55 -39.91 4.09
CA ASP A 442 15.44 -41.36 3.91
C ASP A 442 14.03 -41.92 4.11
N HIS A 443 13.12 -41.10 4.68
CA HIS A 443 11.74 -41.51 5.00
C HIS A 443 10.73 -40.47 4.52
N LEU A 444 10.98 -39.86 3.36
CA LEU A 444 10.05 -38.90 2.76
C LEU A 444 8.71 -39.59 2.42
N PRO A 445 7.56 -38.94 2.69
CA PRO A 445 6.25 -39.45 2.28
C PRO A 445 6.19 -39.74 0.78
N ARG A 446 5.48 -40.81 0.41
CA ARG A 446 5.30 -41.21 -0.99
C ARG A 446 4.43 -40.18 -1.72
N VAL A 447 4.87 -39.76 -2.89
CA VAL A 447 4.14 -38.83 -3.77
C VAL A 447 3.77 -39.52 -5.07
N ARG A 448 2.52 -39.34 -5.56
CA ARG A 448 2.05 -39.84 -6.85
C ARG A 448 1.71 -38.71 -7.83
N TRP A 449 1.89 -38.98 -9.11
CA TRP A 449 1.43 -38.09 -10.19
C TRP A 449 -0.10 -38.06 -10.25
N LEU A 450 -0.66 -36.92 -10.61
CA LEU A 450 -2.10 -36.69 -10.68
C LEU A 450 -2.75 -37.37 -11.89
N ASP A 451 -2.03 -37.47 -13.01
CA ASP A 451 -2.52 -37.96 -14.30
C ASP A 451 -2.64 -39.49 -14.39
N ASP A 452 -1.69 -40.23 -13.82
CA ASP A 452 -1.60 -41.70 -13.94
C ASP A 452 -1.57 -42.44 -12.59
N ASP A 453 -1.68 -41.72 -11.47
CA ASP A 453 -1.58 -42.22 -10.09
C ASP A 453 -0.28 -43.02 -9.80
N LYS A 454 0.71 -42.97 -10.69
CA LYS A 454 1.97 -43.68 -10.50
C LYS A 454 2.87 -42.92 -9.51
N PRO A 455 3.73 -43.63 -8.77
CA PRO A 455 4.69 -42.99 -7.88
C PRO A 455 5.63 -42.05 -8.63
N VAL A 456 5.84 -40.87 -8.06
CA VAL A 456 6.99 -40.03 -8.37
C VAL A 456 8.23 -40.78 -7.90
N ALA A 457 9.29 -40.83 -8.72
CA ALA A 457 10.53 -41.50 -8.35
C ALA A 457 11.18 -40.83 -7.14
N ASP A 458 11.70 -41.62 -6.20
CA ASP A 458 12.27 -41.13 -4.94
C ASP A 458 13.42 -40.14 -5.17
N GLU A 459 14.20 -40.32 -6.23
CA GLU A 459 15.27 -39.38 -6.60
C GLU A 459 14.72 -37.98 -6.87
N ILE A 460 13.55 -37.88 -7.50
CA ILE A 460 12.92 -36.59 -7.81
C ILE A 460 12.51 -35.89 -6.52
N VAL A 461 11.83 -36.62 -5.61
CA VAL A 461 11.35 -36.04 -4.35
C VAL A 461 12.51 -35.63 -3.44
N ARG A 462 13.55 -36.47 -3.32
CA ARG A 462 14.80 -36.13 -2.59
C ARG A 462 15.49 -34.91 -3.21
N TRP A 463 15.54 -34.85 -4.54
CA TRP A 463 16.14 -33.72 -5.23
C TRP A 463 15.35 -32.42 -5.04
N TRP A 464 14.01 -32.44 -5.03
CA TRP A 464 13.21 -31.26 -4.70
C TRP A 464 13.58 -30.68 -3.35
N VAL A 465 13.73 -31.51 -2.31
CA VAL A 465 14.14 -31.05 -0.97
C VAL A 465 15.53 -30.45 -0.99
N ILE A 466 16.52 -31.18 -1.53
CA ILE A 466 17.92 -30.73 -1.58
C ILE A 466 18.06 -29.44 -2.39
N GLN A 467 17.47 -29.40 -3.58
CA GLN A 467 17.54 -28.26 -4.48
C GLN A 467 16.91 -27.02 -3.84
N SER A 468 15.78 -27.17 -3.15
CA SER A 468 15.14 -26.05 -2.45
C SER A 468 16.04 -25.51 -1.32
N ILE A 469 16.70 -26.39 -0.56
CA ILE A 469 17.69 -26.01 0.46
C ILE A 469 18.89 -25.27 -0.17
N GLN A 470 19.36 -25.67 -1.36
CA GLN A 470 20.44 -24.96 -2.07
C GLN A 470 20.10 -23.49 -2.34
N PHE A 471 18.84 -23.19 -2.64
CA PHE A 471 18.41 -21.83 -2.93
C PHE A 471 18.25 -20.96 -1.69
N LYS A 472 18.08 -21.58 -0.51
CA LYS A 472 17.86 -20.87 0.76
C LYS A 472 16.69 -19.90 0.70
N LEU A 473 15.66 -20.20 -0.08
CA LEU A 473 14.43 -19.41 -0.19
C LEU A 473 13.25 -20.26 0.30
N PRO A 474 12.40 -19.75 1.23
CA PRO A 474 11.25 -20.49 1.73
C PRO A 474 10.07 -20.52 0.75
N THR A 475 10.22 -19.93 -0.44
CA THR A 475 9.19 -19.84 -1.45
C THR A 475 9.51 -20.76 -2.64
N PRO A 476 8.49 -21.39 -3.26
CA PRO A 476 8.71 -22.28 -4.38
C PRO A 476 9.08 -21.49 -5.63
N GLY A 477 10.17 -21.87 -6.28
CA GLY A 477 10.43 -21.44 -7.66
C GLY A 477 9.38 -22.00 -8.61
N ALA A 478 9.22 -21.38 -9.79
CA ALA A 478 8.18 -21.74 -10.76
C ALA A 478 8.20 -23.25 -11.13
N ILE A 479 9.39 -23.81 -11.33
CA ILE A 479 9.59 -25.24 -11.66
C ILE A 479 9.04 -26.12 -10.53
N LEU A 480 9.46 -25.89 -9.29
CA LEU A 480 9.00 -26.69 -8.15
C LEU A 480 7.49 -26.56 -7.96
N LYS A 481 6.94 -25.34 -8.03
CA LYS A 481 5.50 -25.09 -7.89
C LYS A 481 4.70 -25.92 -8.91
N ARG A 482 5.10 -25.88 -10.19
CA ARG A 482 4.44 -26.64 -11.25
C ARG A 482 4.64 -28.16 -11.08
N SER A 483 5.83 -28.60 -10.68
CA SER A 483 6.10 -30.00 -10.36
C SER A 483 5.17 -30.54 -9.28
N LEU A 484 4.95 -29.79 -8.20
CA LEU A 484 4.02 -30.18 -7.14
C LEU A 484 2.56 -30.19 -7.61
N LYS A 485 2.15 -29.27 -8.50
CA LYS A 485 0.80 -29.25 -9.09
C LYS A 485 0.50 -30.45 -9.99
N MET A 486 1.53 -31.12 -10.52
CA MET A 486 1.38 -32.37 -11.28
C MET A 486 1.20 -33.61 -10.38
N CYS A 487 1.21 -33.45 -9.06
CA CYS A 487 1.07 -34.53 -8.09
C CYS A 487 -0.29 -34.48 -7.38
N ARG A 488 -0.67 -35.59 -6.74
CA ARG A 488 -1.88 -35.64 -5.89
C ARG A 488 -1.74 -34.68 -4.72
N LYS A 489 -2.79 -33.87 -4.48
CA LYS A 489 -2.80 -32.83 -3.43
C LYS A 489 -2.53 -33.41 -2.04
N ASP A 490 -3.18 -34.51 -1.68
CA ASP A 490 -3.03 -35.13 -0.35
C ASP A 490 -1.61 -35.65 -0.09
N ASP A 491 -0.99 -36.26 -1.11
CA ASP A 491 0.38 -36.76 -1.01
C ASP A 491 1.39 -35.60 -0.84
N VAL A 492 1.19 -34.50 -1.57
CA VAL A 492 2.01 -33.29 -1.47
C VAL A 492 1.82 -32.61 -0.11
N ALA A 493 0.59 -32.56 0.41
CA ALA A 493 0.29 -32.04 1.75
C ALA A 493 0.97 -32.86 2.85
N ALA A 494 0.97 -34.20 2.73
CA ALA A 494 1.68 -35.08 3.65
C ALA A 494 3.19 -34.81 3.64
N LEU A 495 3.79 -34.63 2.46
CA LEU A 495 5.21 -34.25 2.32
C LEU A 495 5.50 -32.88 2.95
N ALA A 496 4.67 -31.87 2.67
CA ALA A 496 4.78 -30.52 3.25
C ALA A 496 4.73 -30.56 4.79
N LYS A 497 3.73 -31.25 5.36
CA LYS A 497 3.56 -31.40 6.80
C LYS A 497 4.75 -32.13 7.45
N TYR A 498 5.28 -33.16 6.80
CA TYR A 498 6.45 -33.90 7.28
C TYR A 498 7.68 -32.98 7.40
N LEU A 499 7.98 -32.22 6.34
CA LEU A 499 9.11 -31.29 6.31
C LEU A 499 8.94 -30.13 7.30
N LEU A 500 7.73 -29.57 7.43
CA LEU A 500 7.44 -28.51 8.39
C LEU A 500 7.65 -28.99 9.84
N ASN A 501 7.17 -30.19 10.18
CA ASN A 501 7.38 -30.75 11.52
C ASN A 501 8.86 -30.97 11.82
N ALA A 502 9.64 -31.47 10.85
CA ALA A 502 11.09 -31.61 11.00
C ALA A 502 11.78 -30.25 11.22
N PHE A 503 11.40 -29.23 10.44
CA PHE A 503 11.88 -27.86 10.60
C PHE A 503 11.58 -27.30 12.00
N ILE A 504 10.33 -27.40 12.44
CA ILE A 504 9.89 -26.91 13.75
C ILE A 504 10.64 -27.67 14.86
N ALA A 505 10.65 -29.00 14.84
CA ALA A 505 11.30 -29.81 15.86
C ALA A 505 12.79 -29.48 16.00
N ARG A 506 13.50 -29.26 14.88
CA ARG A 506 14.91 -28.84 14.91
C ARG A 506 15.09 -27.45 15.49
N ASP A 507 14.25 -26.51 15.09
CA ASP A 507 14.41 -25.10 15.46
C ASP A 507 13.91 -24.79 16.89
N THR A 508 13.02 -25.61 17.43
CA THR A 508 12.51 -25.48 18.81
C THR A 508 13.16 -26.44 19.80
N ALA A 509 14.16 -27.21 19.40
CA ALA A 509 14.87 -28.12 20.29
C ALA A 509 15.62 -27.34 21.39
N THR A 510 15.36 -27.70 22.65
CA THR A 510 16.01 -27.13 23.84
C THR A 510 16.89 -28.19 24.52
N PRO A 511 17.91 -27.78 25.29
CA PRO A 511 18.69 -28.70 26.11
C PRO A 511 17.79 -29.46 27.08
N SER A 512 18.14 -30.71 27.40
CA SER A 512 17.48 -31.41 28.50
C SER A 512 17.99 -30.87 29.83
N ARG A 513 17.17 -31.03 30.87
CA ARG A 513 17.54 -30.63 32.23
C ARG A 513 18.80 -31.36 32.72
N GLU A 514 18.94 -32.62 32.34
CA GLU A 514 20.09 -33.46 32.69
C GLU A 514 21.39 -32.96 32.04
N ASP A 515 21.31 -32.45 30.80
CA ASP A 515 22.49 -31.95 30.08
C ASP A 515 23.06 -30.66 30.68
N VAL A 516 22.21 -29.80 31.25
CA VAL A 516 22.61 -28.46 31.70
C VAL A 516 22.85 -28.35 33.19
N ILE A 517 22.40 -29.31 34.00
CA ILE A 517 22.43 -29.18 35.47
C ILE A 517 23.85 -29.01 36.02
N ALA A 518 24.84 -29.68 35.43
CA ALA A 518 26.23 -29.56 35.85
C ALA A 518 26.80 -28.16 35.56
N GLU A 519 26.52 -27.61 34.37
CA GLU A 519 26.96 -26.27 33.98
C GLU A 519 26.23 -25.20 34.79
N ALA A 520 24.90 -25.29 34.92
CA ALA A 520 24.09 -24.39 35.74
C ALA A 520 24.55 -24.37 37.20
N THR A 521 24.91 -25.54 37.75
CA THR A 521 25.49 -25.69 39.09
C THR A 521 26.84 -25.00 39.20
N SER A 522 27.71 -25.17 38.19
CA SER A 522 29.01 -24.50 38.15
C SER A 522 28.86 -22.97 38.08
N THR A 523 27.99 -22.46 37.20
CA THR A 523 27.69 -21.04 37.06
C THR A 523 27.12 -20.46 38.36
N ALA A 524 26.16 -21.16 38.98
CA ALA A 524 25.58 -20.73 40.26
C ALA A 524 26.65 -20.67 41.35
N ASN A 525 27.51 -21.69 41.47
CA ASN A 525 28.61 -21.71 42.44
C ASN A 525 29.62 -20.57 42.23
N ALA A 526 29.94 -20.24 40.98
CA ALA A 526 30.86 -19.15 40.66
C ALA A 526 30.29 -17.79 41.09
N VAL A 527 29.00 -17.56 40.84
CA VAL A 527 28.30 -16.33 41.27
C VAL A 527 28.12 -16.29 42.78
N TRP A 528 27.78 -17.43 43.39
CA TRP A 528 27.55 -17.57 44.83
C TRP A 528 28.82 -17.33 45.67
N ASN A 529 29.98 -17.74 45.17
CA ASN A 529 31.28 -17.57 45.85
C ASN A 529 32.03 -16.31 45.39
N GLY A 530 31.43 -15.46 44.55
CA GLY A 530 32.03 -14.25 44.02
C GLY A 530 32.06 -13.07 45.01
N PRO A 531 32.75 -11.97 44.66
CA PRO A 531 32.93 -10.78 45.53
C PRO A 531 31.64 -10.02 45.86
N HIS A 532 30.50 -10.37 45.25
CA HIS A 532 29.19 -9.75 45.47
C HIS A 532 28.16 -10.71 46.10
N ASN A 533 28.60 -11.78 46.77
CA ASN A 533 27.71 -12.83 47.30
C ASN A 533 26.60 -12.32 48.23
N GLN A 534 26.83 -11.26 49.01
CA GLN A 534 25.81 -10.68 49.89
C GLN A 534 24.57 -10.19 49.13
N TRP A 535 24.76 -9.63 47.92
CA TRP A 535 23.65 -9.23 47.05
C TRP A 535 22.97 -10.43 46.40
N VAL A 536 23.74 -11.44 46.01
CA VAL A 536 23.23 -12.70 45.42
C VAL A 536 22.31 -13.42 46.42
N ILE A 537 22.75 -13.56 47.67
CA ILE A 537 21.94 -14.18 48.75
C ILE A 537 20.65 -13.37 48.97
N LYS A 538 20.74 -12.04 49.00
CA LYS A 538 19.57 -11.17 49.20
C LYS A 538 18.55 -11.25 48.07
N PHE A 539 18.99 -11.38 46.82
CA PHE A 539 18.09 -11.43 45.65
C PHE A 539 17.54 -12.83 45.36
N TYR A 540 18.36 -13.87 45.51
CA TYR A 540 18.04 -15.23 45.05
C TYR A 540 17.76 -16.22 46.18
N GLY A 541 18.01 -15.86 47.45
CA GLY A 541 17.70 -16.70 48.62
C GLY A 541 18.75 -17.78 48.88
N THR A 542 18.61 -18.95 48.27
CA THR A 542 19.55 -20.10 48.44
C THR A 542 20.30 -20.43 47.16
N ILE A 543 21.40 -21.19 47.27
CA ILE A 543 22.17 -21.62 46.10
C ILE A 543 21.36 -22.57 45.23
N GLU A 544 20.53 -23.43 45.82
CA GLU A 544 19.64 -24.34 45.09
C GLU A 544 18.63 -23.57 44.24
N GLN A 545 18.09 -22.46 44.75
CA GLN A 545 17.19 -21.58 44.00
C GLN A 545 17.92 -20.90 42.82
N LEU A 546 19.17 -20.48 43.01
CA LEU A 546 19.99 -19.92 41.93
C LEU A 546 20.35 -20.99 40.87
N ILE A 547 20.65 -22.22 41.29
CA ILE A 547 20.87 -23.36 40.39
C ILE A 547 19.60 -23.63 39.57
N GLU A 548 18.45 -23.71 40.23
CA GLU A 548 17.16 -23.95 39.58
C GLU A 548 16.85 -22.89 38.52
N MET A 549 17.02 -21.61 38.88
CA MET A 549 16.81 -20.50 37.96
C MET A 549 17.76 -20.57 36.75
N ASN A 550 19.04 -20.90 36.97
CA ASN A 550 20.00 -21.08 35.87
C ASN A 550 19.64 -22.27 34.98
N VAL A 551 19.18 -23.38 35.56
CA VAL A 551 18.69 -24.55 34.81
C VAL A 551 17.49 -24.16 33.96
N GLU A 552 16.50 -23.46 34.52
CA GLU A 552 15.34 -22.97 33.78
C GLU A 552 15.75 -22.02 32.64
N GLN A 553 16.68 -21.11 32.91
CA GLN A 553 17.19 -20.17 31.92
C GLN A 553 17.92 -20.90 30.77
N MET A 554 18.79 -21.86 31.08
CA MET A 554 19.51 -22.66 30.09
C MET A 554 18.58 -23.56 29.28
N CYS A 555 17.60 -24.20 29.92
CA CYS A 555 16.56 -25.00 29.26
C CYS A 555 15.63 -24.14 28.37
N SER A 556 15.54 -22.83 28.61
CA SER A 556 14.78 -21.92 27.73
C SER A 556 15.53 -21.55 26.44
N GLY A 557 16.83 -21.82 26.38
CA GLY A 557 17.66 -21.61 25.19
C GLY A 557 17.44 -22.67 24.12
N PHE A 558 17.72 -22.32 22.86
CA PHE A 558 17.59 -23.25 21.74
C PHE A 558 18.93 -23.86 21.34
N LEU A 559 18.97 -25.17 21.11
CA LEU A 559 20.18 -25.91 20.73
C LEU A 559 20.67 -25.62 19.32
N HIS A 560 19.75 -25.40 18.38
CA HIS A 560 20.03 -25.39 16.95
C HIS A 560 19.33 -24.24 16.24
N SER A 561 19.54 -24.12 14.92
CA SER A 561 18.77 -23.23 14.06
C SER A 561 18.53 -23.95 12.75
N ALA A 562 17.28 -24.01 12.29
CA ALA A 562 16.94 -24.61 11.00
C ALA A 562 17.03 -23.59 9.84
N ASN A 563 17.38 -22.33 10.13
CA ASN A 563 17.32 -21.23 9.18
C ASN A 563 18.23 -21.42 7.95
N ASP A 564 19.35 -22.12 8.07
CA ASP A 564 20.23 -22.42 6.94
C ASP A 564 19.60 -23.41 5.95
N GLN A 565 18.63 -24.22 6.39
CA GLN A 565 17.87 -25.16 5.56
C GLN A 565 16.43 -24.68 5.33
N LYS A 566 16.11 -23.40 5.57
CA LYS A 566 14.77 -22.82 5.34
C LYS A 566 14.23 -23.02 3.93
N GLY A 567 15.11 -23.33 2.97
CA GLY A 567 14.72 -23.71 1.62
C GLY A 567 13.73 -24.88 1.54
N MET A 568 13.74 -25.81 2.51
CA MET A 568 12.74 -26.89 2.54
C MET A 568 11.29 -26.38 2.70
N LEU A 569 11.12 -25.17 3.25
CA LEU A 569 9.81 -24.53 3.37
C LEU A 569 9.20 -24.18 2.00
N ALA A 570 9.99 -24.14 0.92
CA ALA A 570 9.47 -23.95 -0.44
C ALA A 570 8.47 -25.05 -0.84
N ILE A 571 8.70 -26.30 -0.39
CA ILE A 571 7.76 -27.41 -0.59
C ILE A 571 6.51 -27.21 0.27
N VAL A 572 6.70 -26.73 1.51
CA VAL A 572 5.60 -26.38 2.42
C VAL A 572 4.71 -25.29 1.82
N ALA A 573 5.31 -24.27 1.20
CA ALA A 573 4.59 -23.22 0.51
C ALA A 573 3.84 -23.72 -0.72
N GLY A 574 4.40 -24.65 -1.50
CA GLY A 574 3.74 -25.21 -2.67
C GLY A 574 2.69 -26.29 -2.37
N GLY A 575 2.69 -26.85 -1.16
CA GLY A 575 1.91 -28.02 -0.78
C GLY A 575 1.11 -27.93 0.51
N GLY A 576 1.20 -26.82 1.23
CA GLY A 576 0.61 -26.66 2.56
C GLY A 576 -0.92 -26.65 2.55
N ASP A 577 -1.49 -27.26 3.58
CA ASP A 577 -2.93 -27.34 3.85
C ASP A 577 -3.30 -26.57 5.13
N LEU A 578 -4.56 -26.70 5.58
CA LEU A 578 -5.05 -26.06 6.81
C LEU A 578 -4.20 -26.40 8.04
N GLU A 579 -3.77 -27.65 8.20
CA GLU A 579 -2.97 -28.07 9.36
C GLU A 579 -1.59 -27.42 9.34
N THR A 580 -0.98 -27.37 8.16
CA THR A 580 0.29 -26.67 7.91
C THR A 580 0.18 -25.20 8.30
N VAL A 581 -0.89 -24.51 7.89
CA VAL A 581 -1.16 -23.11 8.28
C VAL A 581 -1.26 -22.96 9.79
N LYS A 582 -2.01 -23.83 10.47
CA LYS A 582 -2.16 -23.81 11.95
C LYS A 582 -0.82 -23.98 12.66
N LEU A 583 0.04 -24.87 12.16
CA LEU A 583 1.39 -25.10 12.72
C LEU A 583 2.28 -23.86 12.55
N ILE A 584 2.26 -23.25 11.36
CA ILE A 584 3.02 -22.03 11.07
C ILE A 584 2.55 -20.87 11.96
N GLU A 585 1.24 -20.64 12.05
CA GLU A 585 0.68 -19.57 12.87
C GLU A 585 1.08 -19.73 14.33
N ARG A 586 0.95 -20.94 14.88
CA ARG A 586 1.37 -21.26 16.25
C ARG A 586 2.83 -20.94 16.46
N TYR A 587 3.71 -21.38 15.56
CA TYR A 587 5.14 -21.11 15.66
C TYR A 587 5.41 -19.60 15.71
N ILE A 588 4.84 -18.81 14.80
CA ILE A 588 5.07 -17.36 14.74
C ILE A 588 4.57 -16.69 16.02
N ARG A 589 3.36 -17.03 16.47
CA ARG A 589 2.77 -16.44 17.70
C ARG A 589 3.58 -16.78 18.94
N THR A 590 4.17 -17.97 19.03
CA THR A 590 4.98 -18.38 20.17
C THR A 590 6.41 -17.82 20.13
N TYR A 591 7.09 -17.89 18.98
CA TYR A 591 8.55 -17.69 18.91
C TYR A 591 9.01 -16.39 18.25
N HIS A 592 8.11 -15.51 17.80
CA HIS A 592 8.48 -14.26 17.11
C HIS A 592 9.50 -13.36 17.84
N GLY A 593 9.58 -13.41 19.18
CA GLY A 593 10.54 -12.64 19.97
C GLY A 593 11.96 -13.22 19.97
N TYR A 594 12.10 -14.53 19.77
CA TYR A 594 13.37 -15.25 19.85
C TYR A 594 13.88 -15.76 18.49
N ARG A 595 12.95 -15.99 17.54
CA ARG A 595 13.21 -16.59 16.22
C ARG A 595 12.69 -15.70 15.10
N LEU A 596 13.15 -14.46 15.06
CA LEU A 596 12.64 -13.46 14.13
C LEU A 596 12.87 -13.86 12.65
N ALA A 597 14.04 -14.40 12.32
CA ALA A 597 14.37 -14.78 10.94
C ALA A 597 13.50 -15.94 10.43
N GLN A 598 13.32 -16.97 11.24
CA GLN A 598 12.47 -18.12 10.95
C GLN A 598 11.00 -17.72 10.89
N SER A 599 10.55 -16.86 11.81
CA SER A 599 9.18 -16.32 11.79
C SER A 599 8.92 -15.57 10.48
N LYS A 600 9.89 -14.77 9.99
CA LYS A 600 9.79 -14.13 8.67
C LYS A 600 9.77 -15.12 7.52
N ALA A 601 10.61 -16.16 7.56
CA ALA A 601 10.60 -17.21 6.52
C ALA A 601 9.26 -17.97 6.48
N LEU A 602 8.63 -18.19 7.63
CA LEU A 602 7.33 -18.85 7.72
C LEU A 602 6.17 -17.92 7.27
N LEU A 603 6.28 -16.60 7.48
CA LEU A 603 5.36 -15.64 6.85
C LEU A 603 5.47 -15.68 5.33
N GLU A 604 6.69 -15.70 4.81
CA GLU A 604 6.94 -15.86 3.37
C GLU A 604 6.36 -17.18 2.86
N THR A 605 6.42 -18.25 3.66
CA THR A 605 5.82 -19.54 3.34
C THR A 605 4.29 -19.43 3.23
N LEU A 606 3.62 -18.81 4.23
CA LEU A 606 2.17 -18.59 4.22
C LEU A 606 1.71 -17.82 2.97
N ALA A 607 2.51 -16.87 2.48
CA ALA A 607 2.14 -16.02 1.35
C ALA A 607 2.04 -16.78 0.02
N TRP A 608 2.49 -18.04 -0.01
CA TRP A 608 2.48 -18.90 -1.19
C TRP A 608 1.57 -20.11 -1.06
N ILE A 609 1.09 -20.43 0.16
CA ILE A 609 0.11 -21.49 0.38
C ILE A 609 -1.23 -21.06 -0.23
N GLU A 610 -1.80 -21.89 -1.11
CA GLU A 610 -3.04 -21.59 -1.85
C GLU A 610 -4.32 -21.75 -1.00
N HIS A 611 -4.19 -22.19 0.26
CA HIS A 611 -5.30 -22.36 1.20
C HIS A 611 -5.77 -20.99 1.77
N SER A 612 -7.09 -20.75 1.82
CA SER A 612 -7.69 -19.46 2.25
C SER A 612 -7.24 -19.01 3.65
N SER A 613 -7.10 -19.96 4.59
CA SER A 613 -6.61 -19.67 5.95
C SER A 613 -5.19 -19.08 5.99
N ALA A 614 -4.33 -19.39 5.01
CA ALA A 614 -2.96 -18.85 4.98
C ALA A 614 -2.99 -17.32 4.79
N VAL A 615 -3.85 -16.85 3.89
CA VAL A 615 -4.05 -15.42 3.64
C VAL A 615 -4.69 -14.74 4.84
N GLN A 616 -5.64 -15.40 5.51
CA GLN A 616 -6.24 -14.85 6.74
C GLN A 616 -5.22 -14.67 7.86
N VAL A 617 -4.34 -15.65 8.07
CA VAL A 617 -3.27 -15.53 9.07
C VAL A 617 -2.35 -14.36 8.71
N LEU A 618 -1.99 -14.20 7.44
CA LEU A 618 -1.21 -13.05 6.98
C LEU A 618 -1.91 -11.72 7.22
N LEU A 619 -3.19 -11.60 6.85
CA LEU A 619 -4.00 -10.39 7.07
C LEU A 619 -4.15 -10.08 8.57
N SER A 620 -4.37 -11.10 9.41
CA SER A 620 -4.46 -10.97 10.87
C SER A 620 -3.15 -10.44 11.46
N ILE A 621 -2.01 -10.97 11.00
CA ILE A 621 -0.69 -10.53 11.44
C ILE A 621 -0.39 -9.11 10.94
N ALA A 622 -0.68 -8.79 9.68
CA ALA A 622 -0.50 -7.46 9.11
C ALA A 622 -1.30 -6.38 9.87
N ASN A 623 -2.52 -6.71 10.31
CA ASN A 623 -3.40 -5.75 10.97
C ASN A 623 -3.10 -5.52 12.47
N ARG A 624 -2.79 -6.57 13.23
CA ARG A 624 -2.84 -6.51 14.72
C ARG A 624 -1.66 -7.15 15.45
N PHE A 625 -0.58 -7.53 14.78
CA PHE A 625 0.53 -8.23 15.46
C PHE A 625 1.46 -7.29 16.25
N ARG A 626 1.76 -7.61 17.51
CA ARG A 626 2.51 -6.71 18.42
C ARG A 626 3.88 -6.27 17.89
N THR A 627 4.64 -7.16 17.26
CA THR A 627 6.00 -6.86 16.78
C THR A 627 6.00 -6.14 15.43
N LYS A 628 6.44 -4.87 15.41
CA LYS A 628 6.45 -3.99 14.21
C LYS A 628 7.12 -4.63 12.99
N GLY A 629 8.27 -5.27 13.17
CA GLY A 629 9.02 -5.88 12.06
C GLY A 629 8.34 -7.09 11.41
N ILE A 630 7.52 -7.84 12.15
CA ILE A 630 6.71 -8.95 11.61
C ILE A 630 5.45 -8.41 10.94
N ARG A 631 4.77 -7.47 11.61
CA ARG A 631 3.61 -6.79 11.06
C ARG A 631 3.90 -6.17 9.69
N LYS A 632 4.99 -5.41 9.59
CA LYS A 632 5.44 -4.78 8.34
C LYS A 632 5.71 -5.82 7.24
N ARG A 633 6.41 -6.91 7.56
CA ARG A 633 6.69 -7.96 6.57
C ARG A 633 5.41 -8.66 6.10
N ALA A 634 4.46 -8.90 6.99
CA ALA A 634 3.16 -9.47 6.61
C ALA A 634 2.36 -8.52 5.70
N ASP A 635 2.36 -7.22 5.98
CA ASP A 635 1.73 -6.20 5.12
C ASP A 635 2.35 -6.16 3.71
N GLU A 636 3.68 -6.18 3.62
CA GLU A 636 4.41 -6.29 2.34
C GLU A 636 4.00 -7.56 1.58
N LEU A 637 3.95 -8.71 2.25
CA LEU A 637 3.59 -9.99 1.63
C LEU A 637 2.13 -10.04 1.17
N VAL A 638 1.21 -9.38 1.88
CA VAL A 638 -0.19 -9.29 1.45
C VAL A 638 -0.31 -8.46 0.17
N LYS A 639 0.44 -7.35 0.07
CA LYS A 639 0.51 -6.54 -1.16
C LYS A 639 1.13 -7.32 -2.32
N GLU A 640 2.26 -7.98 -2.08
CA GLU A 640 2.92 -8.85 -3.07
C GLU A 640 1.96 -9.97 -3.55
N LEU A 641 1.16 -10.56 -2.65
CA LEU A 641 0.16 -11.57 -3.01
C LEU A 641 -0.97 -10.98 -3.87
N ALA A 642 -1.50 -9.83 -3.50
CA ALA A 642 -2.55 -9.14 -4.24
C ALA A 642 -2.07 -8.78 -5.66
N GLU A 643 -0.87 -8.19 -5.77
CA GLU A 643 -0.21 -7.88 -7.05
C GLU A 643 0.00 -9.14 -7.89
N ARG A 644 0.51 -10.22 -7.29
CA ARG A 644 0.76 -11.49 -8.01
C ARG A 644 -0.51 -12.11 -8.59
N GLN A 645 -1.66 -11.87 -7.96
CA GLN A 645 -2.95 -12.41 -8.40
C GLN A 645 -3.77 -11.41 -9.24
N GLY A 646 -3.30 -10.17 -9.39
CA GLY A 646 -4.07 -9.10 -10.03
C GLY A 646 -5.34 -8.73 -9.26
N TRP A 647 -5.35 -8.93 -7.93
CA TRP A 647 -6.51 -8.64 -7.09
C TRP A 647 -6.30 -7.34 -6.32
N THR A 648 -7.37 -6.58 -6.13
CA THR A 648 -7.38 -5.55 -5.09
C THR A 648 -7.33 -6.20 -3.70
N MET A 649 -6.92 -5.44 -2.69
CA MET A 649 -6.99 -5.88 -1.27
C MET A 649 -8.39 -6.36 -0.88
N ASP A 650 -9.37 -5.69 -1.48
CA ASP A 650 -10.78 -5.87 -1.26
C ASP A 650 -11.29 -7.17 -1.89
N GLN A 651 -10.82 -7.49 -3.10
CA GLN A 651 -11.04 -8.75 -3.80
C GLN A 651 -10.33 -9.93 -3.11
N LEU A 652 -9.10 -9.72 -2.62
CA LEU A 652 -8.36 -10.71 -1.85
C LEU A 652 -9.11 -11.13 -0.59
N ALA A 653 -9.71 -10.16 0.11
CA ALA A 653 -10.46 -10.40 1.33
C ALA A 653 -11.81 -11.09 1.09
N ASP A 654 -12.45 -10.94 -0.08
CA ASP A 654 -13.67 -11.69 -0.44
C ASP A 654 -13.36 -13.16 -0.80
N ARG A 655 -12.28 -13.38 -1.55
CA ARG A 655 -11.84 -14.72 -1.97
C ARG A 655 -11.30 -15.59 -0.84
N THR A 656 -11.04 -14.99 0.31
CA THR A 656 -10.40 -15.64 1.45
C THR A 656 -11.30 -15.68 2.67
N ILE A 657 -12.61 -15.47 2.53
CA ILE A 657 -13.56 -15.69 3.61
C ILE A 657 -13.53 -17.20 3.97
N PRO A 658 -13.35 -17.57 5.26
CA PRO A 658 -13.40 -18.96 5.66
C PRO A 658 -14.85 -19.46 5.67
N ASP A 659 -15.05 -20.69 5.21
CA ASP A 659 -16.34 -21.38 5.21
C ASP A 659 -16.66 -22.12 6.52
N GLY A 660 -15.68 -22.27 7.42
CA GLY A 660 -15.83 -23.02 8.67
C GLY A 660 -16.03 -24.52 8.48
N GLY A 661 -15.65 -25.06 7.32
CA GLY A 661 -15.91 -26.45 6.93
C GLY A 661 -17.32 -26.69 6.40
N PHE A 662 -18.16 -25.66 6.31
CA PHE A 662 -19.46 -25.77 5.66
C PHE A 662 -19.30 -25.80 4.15
N ALA A 663 -20.06 -26.63 3.47
CA ALA A 663 -20.13 -26.69 2.02
C ALA A 663 -21.58 -26.62 1.56
N ARG A 664 -21.80 -26.07 0.35
CA ARG A 664 -23.06 -26.25 -0.36
C ARG A 664 -22.93 -27.43 -1.32
N GLU A 665 -23.99 -28.20 -1.45
CA GLU A 665 -24.10 -29.17 -2.54
C GLU A 665 -24.02 -28.42 -3.88
N LYS A 666 -23.49 -29.05 -4.93
CA LYS A 666 -23.25 -28.42 -6.24
C LYS A 666 -23.74 -29.31 -7.38
N ASP A 667 -24.22 -28.70 -8.46
CA ASP A 667 -24.62 -29.40 -9.68
C ASP A 667 -23.40 -29.85 -10.51
N GLN A 668 -23.68 -30.53 -11.63
CA GLN A 668 -22.64 -30.96 -12.57
C GLN A 668 -21.89 -29.78 -13.21
N ALA A 669 -22.47 -28.58 -13.21
CA ALA A 669 -21.85 -27.34 -13.67
C ALA A 669 -21.11 -26.60 -12.52
N GLY A 670 -21.06 -27.15 -11.31
CA GLY A 670 -20.40 -26.57 -10.15
C GLY A 670 -21.18 -25.47 -9.43
N ARG A 671 -22.44 -25.23 -9.80
CA ARG A 671 -23.33 -24.24 -9.18
C ARG A 671 -23.97 -24.82 -7.92
N PRO A 672 -24.12 -24.06 -6.83
CA PRO A 672 -24.75 -24.60 -5.63
C PRO A 672 -26.18 -25.11 -5.89
N ILE A 673 -26.46 -26.36 -5.51
CA ILE A 673 -27.81 -26.91 -5.41
C ILE A 673 -28.17 -27.00 -3.92
N GLY A 674 -29.42 -26.73 -3.57
CA GLY A 674 -29.91 -26.90 -2.22
C GLY A 674 -29.93 -25.62 -1.38
N LYS A 675 -30.74 -25.64 -0.32
CA LYS A 675 -31.17 -24.44 0.41
C LYS A 675 -30.13 -23.94 1.43
N ARG A 676 -29.31 -24.83 1.99
CA ARG A 676 -28.42 -24.55 3.13
C ARG A 676 -27.02 -25.12 2.94
N ALA A 677 -26.04 -24.47 3.56
CA ALA A 677 -24.70 -25.02 3.67
C ALA A 677 -24.62 -25.96 4.87
N GLU A 678 -23.88 -27.06 4.71
CA GLU A 678 -23.81 -28.15 5.68
C GLU A 678 -22.36 -28.50 6.02
N LEU A 679 -22.13 -28.88 7.27
CA LEU A 679 -20.90 -29.48 7.75
C LEU A 679 -21.21 -30.89 8.25
N SER A 680 -20.57 -31.91 7.69
CA SER A 680 -20.68 -33.29 8.15
C SER A 680 -19.61 -33.59 9.19
N VAL A 681 -20.02 -34.05 10.38
CA VAL A 681 -19.09 -34.53 11.43
C VAL A 681 -19.29 -36.02 11.67
N ASP A 682 -18.19 -36.76 11.71
CA ASP A 682 -18.18 -38.22 11.66
C ASP A 682 -17.81 -38.84 13.01
N TYR A 683 -18.60 -39.78 13.51
CA TYR A 683 -18.30 -40.60 14.69
C TYR A 683 -17.94 -42.05 14.32
N GLY A 684 -17.85 -42.37 13.02
CA GLY A 684 -17.65 -43.71 12.46
C GLY A 684 -18.97 -44.41 12.23
N SER A 685 -19.62 -44.89 13.30
CA SER A 685 -20.88 -45.64 13.21
C SER A 685 -22.07 -44.76 12.79
N ARG A 686 -21.98 -43.45 13.04
CA ARG A 686 -23.01 -42.44 12.77
C ARG A 686 -22.34 -41.15 12.31
N LYS A 687 -23.05 -40.38 11.49
CA LYS A 687 -22.64 -39.04 11.04
C LYS A 687 -23.71 -38.03 11.43
N PHE A 688 -23.30 -36.81 11.71
CA PHE A 688 -24.23 -35.73 12.03
C PHE A 688 -24.05 -34.58 11.04
N THR A 689 -25.17 -34.02 10.62
CA THR A 689 -25.20 -32.84 9.77
C THR A 689 -25.38 -31.59 10.63
N VAL A 690 -24.45 -30.65 10.48
CA VAL A 690 -24.47 -29.33 11.11
C VAL A 690 -24.92 -28.31 10.08
N ILE A 691 -25.89 -27.48 10.44
CA ILE A 691 -26.39 -26.36 9.63
C ILE A 691 -26.26 -25.04 10.41
N LEU A 692 -26.39 -23.91 9.73
CA LEU A 692 -26.62 -22.62 10.37
C LEU A 692 -28.13 -22.42 10.58
N ASP A 693 -28.53 -22.07 11.79
CA ASP A 693 -29.92 -21.67 12.09
C ASP A 693 -30.19 -20.19 11.70
N ASP A 694 -31.40 -19.72 12.00
CA ASP A 694 -31.83 -18.36 11.66
C ASP A 694 -31.04 -17.28 12.42
N ASP A 695 -30.38 -17.63 13.53
CA ASP A 695 -29.45 -16.77 14.28
C ASP A 695 -28.01 -16.85 13.77
N LEU A 696 -27.77 -17.66 12.71
CA LEU A 696 -26.45 -18.01 12.16
C LEU A 696 -25.56 -18.76 13.16
N GLU A 697 -26.15 -19.54 14.06
CA GLU A 697 -25.43 -20.44 14.95
C GLU A 697 -25.32 -21.86 14.35
N PRO A 698 -24.14 -22.51 14.44
CA PRO A 698 -24.01 -23.92 14.07
C PRO A 698 -24.83 -24.82 14.99
N VAL A 699 -25.83 -25.51 14.43
CA VAL A 699 -26.71 -26.46 15.10
C VAL A 699 -26.76 -27.79 14.36
N ILE A 700 -26.99 -28.87 15.10
CA ILE A 700 -27.09 -30.23 14.53
C ILE A 700 -28.55 -30.55 14.29
N THR A 701 -28.89 -30.94 13.06
CA THR A 701 -30.22 -31.38 12.69
C THR A 701 -30.44 -32.83 13.14
N ARG A 702 -31.56 -33.12 13.80
CA ARG A 702 -31.99 -34.48 14.14
C ARG A 702 -33.05 -34.98 13.16
N ASP A 703 -33.22 -36.30 13.11
CA ASP A 703 -34.22 -36.98 12.28
C ASP A 703 -35.68 -36.59 12.62
N ASP A 704 -35.92 -36.02 13.82
CA ASP A 704 -37.23 -35.51 14.25
C ASP A 704 -37.48 -34.03 13.87
N GLY A 705 -36.57 -33.42 13.09
CA GLY A 705 -36.64 -32.02 12.68
C GLY A 705 -36.22 -31.01 13.75
N LYS A 706 -35.85 -31.45 14.97
CA LYS A 706 -35.35 -30.56 16.02
C LYS A 706 -33.85 -30.36 15.91
N SER A 707 -33.37 -29.16 16.21
CA SER A 707 -31.95 -28.84 16.22
C SER A 707 -31.37 -28.84 17.64
N VAL A 708 -30.10 -29.22 17.79
CA VAL A 708 -29.38 -29.13 19.07
C VAL A 708 -28.04 -28.41 18.95
N LYS A 709 -27.68 -27.65 20.00
CA LYS A 709 -26.46 -26.83 20.03
C LYS A 709 -25.20 -27.59 20.43
N SER A 710 -25.29 -28.86 20.79
CA SER A 710 -24.16 -29.68 21.25
C SER A 710 -24.15 -31.05 20.58
N LEU A 711 -22.96 -31.52 20.23
CA LEU A 711 -22.77 -32.87 19.72
C LEU A 711 -23.25 -33.93 20.72
N PRO A 712 -23.87 -35.02 20.24
CA PRO A 712 -24.22 -36.15 21.09
C PRO A 712 -23.01 -36.75 21.82
N ALA A 713 -23.27 -37.36 22.98
CA ALA A 713 -22.27 -38.14 23.69
C ALA A 713 -21.82 -39.35 22.84
N ALA A 714 -20.56 -39.77 23.03
CA ALA A 714 -20.02 -40.96 22.36
C ALA A 714 -20.80 -42.21 22.81
N ALA A 715 -21.24 -43.02 21.85
CA ALA A 715 -21.76 -44.35 22.10
C ALA A 715 -20.62 -45.39 22.14
N LYS A 716 -20.95 -46.62 22.55
CA LYS A 716 -19.98 -47.71 22.71
C LYS A 716 -19.33 -48.13 21.38
N ASP A 717 -20.05 -47.99 20.27
CA ASP A 717 -19.63 -48.41 18.92
C ASP A 717 -19.06 -47.25 18.09
N ASP A 718 -18.97 -46.04 18.66
CA ASP A 718 -18.36 -44.88 17.98
C ASP A 718 -16.82 -44.95 18.08
N ASP A 719 -16.13 -44.49 17.04
CA ASP A 719 -14.66 -44.43 17.02
C ASP A 719 -14.17 -43.28 17.92
N PRO A 720 -13.37 -43.55 18.98
CA PRO A 720 -12.93 -42.53 19.92
C PRO A 720 -12.12 -41.38 19.29
N GLU A 721 -11.32 -41.65 18.26
CA GLU A 721 -10.52 -40.62 17.58
C GLU A 721 -11.39 -39.79 16.64
N LEU A 722 -12.34 -40.40 15.93
CA LEU A 722 -13.31 -39.66 15.11
C LEU A 722 -14.22 -38.77 15.97
N VAL A 723 -14.70 -39.26 17.13
CA VAL A 723 -15.46 -38.44 18.08
C VAL A 723 -14.66 -37.22 18.55
N LYS A 724 -13.37 -37.41 18.85
CA LYS A 724 -12.47 -36.33 19.25
C LYS A 724 -12.25 -35.33 18.11
N SER A 725 -12.08 -35.81 16.87
CA SER A 725 -11.98 -34.96 15.67
C SER A 725 -13.25 -34.16 15.45
N ALA A 726 -14.41 -34.82 15.43
CA ALA A 726 -15.73 -34.21 15.25
C ALA A 726 -16.02 -33.12 16.31
N LYS A 727 -15.69 -33.37 17.58
CA LYS A 727 -15.81 -32.36 18.65
C LYS A 727 -14.93 -31.14 18.40
N LYS A 728 -13.71 -31.37 17.90
CA LYS A 728 -12.77 -30.29 17.55
C LYS A 728 -13.26 -29.51 16.33
N GLU A 729 -13.68 -30.20 15.26
CA GLU A 729 -14.22 -29.60 14.03
C GLU A 729 -15.44 -28.74 14.33
N PHE A 730 -16.41 -29.24 15.10
CA PHE A 730 -17.59 -28.46 15.47
C PHE A 730 -17.24 -27.24 16.34
N SER A 731 -16.29 -27.37 17.26
CA SER A 731 -15.80 -26.23 18.05
C SER A 731 -15.06 -25.20 17.21
N ASP A 732 -14.24 -25.64 16.25
CA ASP A 732 -13.51 -24.75 15.35
C ASP A 732 -14.51 -24.03 14.41
N ALA A 733 -15.49 -24.74 13.85
CA ALA A 733 -16.56 -24.19 13.04
C ALA A 733 -17.34 -23.08 13.75
N LYS A 734 -17.72 -23.28 15.03
CA LYS A 734 -18.39 -22.23 15.83
C LYS A 734 -17.57 -20.96 15.98
N LYS A 735 -16.26 -21.09 16.18
CA LYS A 735 -15.36 -19.93 16.29
C LYS A 735 -15.27 -19.21 14.95
N THR A 736 -15.04 -19.97 13.89
CA THR A 736 -14.94 -19.43 12.53
C THR A 736 -16.22 -18.71 12.12
N VAL A 737 -17.40 -19.30 12.29
CA VAL A 737 -18.69 -18.67 11.97
C VAL A 737 -18.87 -17.36 12.72
N LYS A 738 -18.59 -17.33 14.02
CA LYS A 738 -18.68 -16.11 14.84
C LYS A 738 -17.74 -15.00 14.36
N GLU A 739 -16.51 -15.35 13.99
CA GLU A 739 -15.51 -14.39 13.48
C GLU A 739 -15.87 -13.87 12.09
N VAL A 740 -16.38 -14.74 11.21
CA VAL A 740 -16.84 -14.36 9.87
C VAL A 740 -18.04 -13.44 9.94
N ILE A 741 -19.07 -13.77 10.73
CA ILE A 741 -20.24 -12.91 10.91
C ILE A 741 -19.83 -11.52 11.36
N LYS A 742 -18.97 -11.43 12.38
CA LYS A 742 -18.49 -10.16 12.90
C LYS A 742 -17.73 -9.35 11.83
N SER A 743 -16.74 -9.96 11.19
CA SER A 743 -15.87 -9.26 10.24
C SER A 743 -16.61 -8.88 8.95
N GLN A 744 -17.47 -9.74 8.42
CA GLN A 744 -18.22 -9.46 7.20
C GLN A 744 -19.36 -8.47 7.42
N ALA A 745 -19.98 -8.42 8.61
CA ALA A 745 -20.91 -7.35 8.96
C ALA A 745 -20.24 -5.98 8.92
N GLU A 746 -19.05 -5.85 9.52
CA GLU A 746 -18.25 -4.61 9.49
C GLU A 746 -17.88 -4.22 8.05
N ARG A 747 -17.48 -5.20 7.22
CA ARG A 747 -17.10 -4.96 5.82
C ARG A 747 -18.26 -4.60 4.91
N LEU A 748 -19.43 -5.24 5.05
CA LEU A 748 -20.62 -4.89 4.27
C LEU A 748 -21.13 -3.49 4.63
N TYR A 749 -21.03 -3.10 5.90
CA TYR A 749 -21.31 -1.72 6.31
C TYR A 749 -20.32 -0.73 5.69
N GLU A 750 -19.01 -1.02 5.72
CA GLU A 750 -17.99 -0.18 5.10
C GLU A 750 -18.20 -0.07 3.58
N ALA A 751 -18.51 -1.19 2.90
CA ALA A 751 -18.82 -1.21 1.47
C ALA A 751 -20.04 -0.35 1.11
N ALA A 752 -21.04 -0.28 1.98
CA ALA A 752 -22.17 0.63 1.81
C ALA A 752 -21.72 2.10 1.90
N CYS A 753 -20.82 2.43 2.83
CA CYS A 753 -20.25 3.77 2.97
C CYS A 753 -19.36 4.18 1.78
N THR A 754 -18.54 3.26 1.28
CA THR A 754 -17.58 3.52 0.20
C THR A 754 -18.15 3.30 -1.20
N GLN A 755 -19.42 2.88 -1.30
CA GLN A 755 -20.08 2.51 -2.55
C GLN A 755 -19.24 1.51 -3.35
N ARG A 756 -18.71 0.52 -2.63
CA ARG A 756 -17.89 -0.52 -3.24
C ARG A 756 -18.70 -1.25 -4.32
N VAL A 757 -18.04 -1.45 -5.46
CA VAL A 757 -18.59 -2.12 -6.63
C VAL A 757 -18.04 -3.54 -6.73
N TRP A 758 -18.93 -4.49 -6.98
CA TRP A 758 -18.58 -5.84 -7.42
C TRP A 758 -19.12 -6.07 -8.82
N ASN A 759 -18.40 -6.84 -9.64
CA ASN A 759 -19.03 -7.49 -10.79
C ASN A 759 -19.99 -8.58 -10.26
N ALA A 760 -21.14 -8.78 -10.95
CA ALA A 760 -22.16 -9.73 -10.54
C ALA A 760 -21.64 -11.17 -10.36
N GLU A 761 -20.75 -11.65 -11.23
CA GLU A 761 -20.15 -12.99 -11.13
C GLU A 761 -19.28 -13.11 -9.86
N GLU A 762 -18.44 -12.12 -9.58
CA GLU A 762 -17.60 -12.10 -8.38
C GLU A 762 -18.45 -12.04 -7.10
N TRP A 763 -19.46 -11.17 -7.08
CA TRP A 763 -20.38 -11.05 -5.96
C TRP A 763 -21.11 -12.37 -5.70
N ARG A 764 -21.61 -13.01 -6.76
CA ARG A 764 -22.30 -14.30 -6.67
C ARG A 764 -21.37 -15.36 -6.10
N THR A 765 -20.20 -15.52 -6.72
CA THR A 765 -19.22 -16.57 -6.37
C THR A 765 -18.66 -16.44 -4.96
N TYR A 766 -18.26 -15.23 -4.55
CA TYR A 766 -17.47 -15.04 -3.32
C TYR A 766 -18.30 -14.55 -2.12
N LEU A 767 -19.50 -14.00 -2.36
CA LEU A 767 -20.38 -13.52 -1.30
C LEU A 767 -21.69 -14.31 -1.25
N ALA A 768 -22.53 -14.25 -2.30
CA ALA A 768 -23.88 -14.81 -2.24
C ALA A 768 -23.91 -16.35 -2.09
N GLU A 769 -23.01 -17.03 -2.80
CA GLU A 769 -22.88 -18.49 -2.77
C GLU A 769 -22.02 -18.99 -1.60
N HIS A 770 -21.26 -18.09 -0.95
CA HIS A 770 -20.40 -18.48 0.16
C HIS A 770 -21.23 -19.06 1.32
N PRO A 771 -20.81 -20.19 1.93
CA PRO A 771 -21.56 -20.89 2.99
C PRO A 771 -22.03 -20.00 4.15
N ILE A 772 -21.13 -19.14 4.66
CA ILE A 772 -21.41 -18.21 5.78
C ILE A 772 -21.81 -16.82 5.27
N ALA A 773 -20.96 -16.16 4.46
CA ALA A 773 -21.24 -14.81 3.95
C ALA A 773 -22.52 -14.71 3.09
N GLY A 774 -22.93 -15.78 2.40
CA GLY A 774 -24.19 -15.80 1.65
C GLY A 774 -25.40 -15.64 2.56
N ALA A 775 -25.35 -16.21 3.78
CA ALA A 775 -26.39 -16.02 4.77
C ALA A 775 -26.48 -14.56 5.27
N LEU A 776 -25.36 -13.84 5.27
CA LEU A 776 -25.32 -12.40 5.55
C LEU A 776 -25.87 -11.58 4.39
N CYS A 777 -25.60 -11.97 3.14
CA CYS A 777 -26.10 -11.30 1.95
C CYS A 777 -27.64 -11.28 1.90
N ARG A 778 -28.30 -12.34 2.40
CA ARG A 778 -29.76 -12.44 2.51
C ARG A 778 -30.39 -11.44 3.50
N ARG A 779 -29.59 -10.87 4.41
CA ARG A 779 -30.00 -9.88 5.42
C ARG A 779 -29.81 -8.44 4.98
N VAL A 780 -29.42 -8.23 3.73
CA VAL A 780 -29.04 -6.93 3.16
C VAL A 780 -29.74 -6.75 1.82
N VAL A 781 -30.19 -5.53 1.54
CA VAL A 781 -30.70 -5.14 0.22
C VAL A 781 -29.54 -4.69 -0.66
N TRP A 782 -29.52 -5.16 -1.89
CA TRP A 782 -28.47 -4.88 -2.88
C TRP A 782 -29.02 -4.02 -4.00
N ALA A 783 -28.12 -3.33 -4.71
CA ALA A 783 -28.41 -2.50 -5.86
C ALA A 783 -27.65 -3.05 -7.07
N ALA A 784 -28.37 -3.41 -8.13
CA ALA A 784 -27.81 -3.81 -9.42
C ALA A 784 -27.88 -2.63 -10.39
N TYR A 785 -26.76 -2.34 -11.05
CA TYR A 785 -26.64 -1.34 -12.11
C TYR A 785 -26.39 -2.06 -13.43
N GLY A 786 -27.10 -1.65 -14.49
CA GLY A 786 -26.91 -2.15 -15.85
C GLY A 786 -25.63 -1.63 -16.50
N SER A 787 -25.50 -1.80 -17.81
CA SER A 787 -24.33 -1.34 -18.58
C SER A 787 -24.19 0.19 -18.62
N ASP A 788 -25.29 0.92 -18.43
CA ASP A 788 -25.30 2.38 -18.29
C ASP A 788 -25.50 2.75 -16.80
N GLU A 789 -24.43 3.23 -16.14
CA GLU A 789 -24.49 3.64 -14.74
C GLU A 789 -25.37 4.89 -14.50
N SER A 790 -25.83 5.58 -15.55
CA SER A 790 -26.76 6.70 -15.42
C SER A 790 -28.21 6.26 -15.18
N GLU A 791 -28.52 4.98 -15.43
CA GLU A 791 -29.82 4.39 -15.09
C GLU A 791 -29.97 4.18 -13.58
N ARG A 792 -31.22 4.28 -13.10
CA ARG A 792 -31.51 4.03 -11.68
C ARG A 792 -31.22 2.57 -11.34
N PRO A 793 -30.57 2.27 -10.20
CA PRO A 793 -30.32 0.90 -9.82
C PRO A 793 -31.62 0.14 -9.56
N THR A 794 -31.65 -1.13 -9.93
CA THR A 794 -32.69 -2.04 -9.49
C THR A 794 -32.29 -2.65 -8.16
N LEU A 795 -33.14 -2.54 -7.14
CA LEU A 795 -32.86 -3.09 -5.83
C LEU A 795 -33.38 -4.53 -5.74
N PHE A 796 -32.63 -5.38 -5.03
CA PHE A 796 -33.01 -6.78 -4.85
C PHE A 796 -32.48 -7.35 -3.53
N ARG A 797 -33.02 -8.49 -3.11
CA ARG A 797 -32.58 -9.24 -1.93
C ARG A 797 -32.41 -10.73 -2.24
N PRO A 798 -31.32 -11.38 -1.80
CA PRO A 798 -31.17 -12.81 -1.92
C PRO A 798 -32.10 -13.61 -1.00
N LEU A 799 -32.62 -14.73 -1.51
CA LEU A 799 -33.48 -15.66 -0.78
C LEU A 799 -32.72 -16.93 -0.34
N GLU A 800 -33.41 -17.76 0.45
CA GLU A 800 -32.82 -18.98 1.00
C GLU A 800 -32.56 -20.05 -0.06
N ASP A 801 -33.42 -20.15 -1.06
CA ASP A 801 -33.32 -21.08 -2.17
C ASP A 801 -32.32 -20.67 -3.26
N GLY A 802 -31.70 -19.49 -3.12
CA GLY A 802 -30.72 -18.96 -4.06
C GLY A 802 -31.30 -18.05 -5.15
N SER A 803 -32.63 -17.91 -5.23
CA SER A 803 -33.28 -16.91 -6.07
C SER A 803 -33.13 -15.49 -5.46
N PHE A 804 -33.46 -14.47 -6.26
CA PHE A 804 -33.47 -13.08 -5.80
C PHE A 804 -34.88 -12.52 -5.94
N THR A 805 -35.26 -11.64 -5.01
CA THR A 805 -36.56 -10.96 -5.03
C THR A 805 -36.38 -9.46 -5.18
N ASP A 806 -37.33 -8.81 -5.84
CA ASP A 806 -37.50 -7.36 -5.78
C ASP A 806 -38.35 -6.94 -4.57
N VAL A 807 -38.78 -5.68 -4.53
CA VAL A 807 -39.59 -5.12 -3.42
C VAL A 807 -41.06 -5.58 -3.43
N ASN A 808 -41.55 -6.11 -4.55
CA ASN A 808 -42.93 -6.56 -4.76
C ASN A 808 -43.07 -8.08 -4.67
N ASP A 809 -42.05 -8.78 -4.19
CA ASP A 809 -41.94 -10.24 -4.13
C ASP A 809 -41.85 -10.92 -5.50
N ASP A 810 -41.51 -10.18 -6.56
CA ASP A 810 -41.28 -10.71 -7.90
C ASP A 810 -39.85 -11.26 -8.06
N GLU A 811 -39.68 -12.31 -8.86
CA GLU A 811 -38.37 -12.90 -9.14
C GLU A 811 -37.46 -11.89 -9.88
N PHE A 812 -36.29 -11.65 -9.32
CA PHE A 812 -35.26 -10.79 -9.90
C PHE A 812 -34.13 -11.62 -10.52
N VAL A 813 -33.82 -11.36 -11.79
CA VAL A 813 -32.70 -12.01 -12.49
C VAL A 813 -31.53 -11.03 -12.60
N LEU A 814 -30.43 -11.35 -11.93
CA LEU A 814 -29.20 -10.56 -11.99
C LEU A 814 -28.40 -10.90 -13.25
N ALA A 815 -28.26 -9.94 -14.17
CA ALA A 815 -27.42 -10.06 -15.36
C ALA A 815 -25.93 -10.24 -14.99
N ASP A 816 -25.18 -10.99 -15.78
CA ASP A 816 -23.79 -11.35 -15.48
C ASP A 816 -22.81 -10.17 -15.64
N GLU A 817 -23.14 -9.23 -16.52
CA GLU A 817 -22.41 -7.99 -16.76
C GLU A 817 -22.75 -6.88 -15.75
N ALA A 818 -23.77 -7.07 -14.90
CA ALA A 818 -24.22 -6.04 -13.97
C ALA A 818 -23.15 -5.74 -12.91
N SER A 819 -23.17 -4.50 -12.41
CA SER A 819 -22.42 -4.15 -11.21
C SER A 819 -23.33 -4.15 -9.99
N VAL A 820 -22.83 -4.68 -8.88
CA VAL A 820 -23.58 -4.87 -7.63
C VAL A 820 -22.96 -4.00 -6.54
N ARG A 821 -23.80 -3.30 -5.77
CA ARG A 821 -23.42 -2.49 -4.61
C ARG A 821 -24.38 -2.77 -3.45
N VAL A 822 -23.96 -2.49 -2.22
CA VAL A 822 -24.89 -2.50 -1.08
C VAL A 822 -25.81 -1.27 -1.19
N ALA A 823 -27.13 -1.48 -1.15
CA ALA A 823 -28.07 -0.37 -1.24
C ALA A 823 -27.90 0.60 -0.06
N HIS A 824 -27.95 1.90 -0.32
CA HIS A 824 -27.72 2.94 0.67
C HIS A 824 -28.80 4.02 0.63
N SER A 825 -29.27 4.45 1.81
CA SER A 825 -30.38 5.41 1.95
C SER A 825 -30.13 6.76 1.25
N SER A 826 -28.87 7.16 1.08
CA SER A 826 -28.53 8.44 0.41
C SER A 826 -28.67 8.41 -1.11
N LEU A 827 -28.84 7.23 -1.71
CA LEU A 827 -28.85 7.04 -3.17
C LEU A 827 -30.21 6.62 -3.73
N ILE A 828 -31.21 6.48 -2.86
CA ILE A 828 -32.54 6.02 -3.23
C ILE A 828 -33.59 7.00 -2.71
N GLU A 829 -34.77 6.97 -3.32
CA GLU A 829 -35.87 7.83 -2.90
C GLU A 829 -36.46 7.35 -1.57
N PRO A 830 -36.96 8.26 -0.70
CA PRO A 830 -37.53 7.89 0.59
C PRO A 830 -38.69 6.87 0.51
N ALA A 831 -39.48 6.91 -0.57
CA ALA A 831 -40.56 5.94 -0.80
C ALA A 831 -40.02 4.52 -1.03
N VAL A 832 -38.95 4.40 -1.82
CA VAL A 832 -38.26 3.13 -2.07
C VAL A 832 -37.60 2.61 -0.80
N GLU A 833 -36.96 3.49 -0.01
CA GLU A 833 -36.41 3.15 1.30
C GLU A 833 -37.51 2.58 2.23
N GLN A 834 -38.66 3.24 2.30
CA GLN A 834 -39.75 2.81 3.17
C GLN A 834 -40.35 1.47 2.73
N ALA A 835 -40.48 1.22 1.42
CA ALA A 835 -40.96 -0.05 0.88
C ALA A 835 -40.01 -1.21 1.26
N TRP A 836 -38.70 -1.02 1.13
CA TRP A 836 -37.73 -2.04 1.54
C TRP A 836 -37.66 -2.24 3.06
N LYS A 837 -37.86 -1.17 3.86
CA LYS A 837 -37.99 -1.32 5.32
C LYS A 837 -39.18 -2.18 5.69
N GLN A 838 -40.33 -1.96 5.04
CA GLN A 838 -41.53 -2.76 5.25
C GLN A 838 -41.29 -4.22 4.83
N HIS A 839 -40.74 -4.45 3.63
CA HIS A 839 -40.38 -5.78 3.16
C HIS A 839 -39.46 -6.51 4.18
N LEU A 840 -38.40 -5.88 4.68
CA LEU A 840 -37.50 -6.55 5.64
C LEU A 840 -38.21 -6.88 6.97
N GLU A 841 -39.18 -6.07 7.39
CA GLU A 841 -39.98 -6.29 8.60
C GLU A 841 -41.02 -7.41 8.39
N ASP A 842 -41.70 -7.45 7.24
CA ASP A 842 -42.70 -8.47 6.89
C ASP A 842 -42.10 -9.89 6.84
N TYR A 843 -40.85 -10.00 6.38
CA TYR A 843 -40.09 -11.25 6.31
C TYR A 843 -39.24 -11.52 7.57
N GLU A 844 -39.42 -10.73 8.64
CA GLU A 844 -38.70 -10.86 9.92
C GLU A 844 -37.17 -10.93 9.77
N VAL A 845 -36.61 -10.24 8.77
CA VAL A 845 -35.18 -10.34 8.42
C VAL A 845 -34.32 -9.67 9.51
N PRO A 846 -33.44 -10.40 10.21
CA PRO A 846 -32.63 -9.81 11.27
C PRO A 846 -31.65 -8.77 10.71
N LYS A 847 -31.65 -7.57 11.30
CA LYS A 847 -30.80 -6.46 10.86
C LYS A 847 -29.32 -6.75 11.12
N LEU A 848 -28.51 -6.80 10.06
CA LEU A 848 -27.04 -6.95 10.18
C LEU A 848 -26.39 -5.65 10.66
N PHE A 849 -26.84 -4.54 10.11
CA PHE A 849 -26.57 -3.17 10.53
C PHE A 849 -27.77 -2.31 10.13
N LEU A 850 -27.82 -1.07 10.61
CA LEU A 850 -28.91 -0.14 10.26
C LEU A 850 -28.70 0.37 8.82
N GLN A 851 -29.16 -0.40 7.83
CA GLN A 851 -29.07 -0.07 6.40
C GLN A 851 -30.01 1.08 5.99
N PHE A 852 -31.25 1.03 6.47
CA PHE A 852 -32.30 2.02 6.23
C PHE A 852 -32.82 2.59 7.56
N GLY A 853 -33.32 3.83 7.54
CA GLY A 853 -33.87 4.52 8.71
C GLY A 853 -32.88 5.38 9.50
N ARG A 854 -31.66 5.61 8.99
CA ARG A 854 -30.79 6.68 9.51
C ARG A 854 -31.19 8.01 8.88
N PRO A 855 -31.19 9.12 9.65
CA PRO A 855 -31.25 10.45 9.06
C PRO A 855 -30.12 10.60 8.03
N THR A 856 -30.49 10.87 6.77
CA THR A 856 -29.54 11.08 5.69
C THR A 856 -29.01 12.50 5.76
N TYR A 857 -27.69 12.64 5.86
CA TYR A 857 -27.02 13.91 5.63
C TYR A 857 -26.88 14.09 4.12
N ARG A 858 -27.60 15.08 3.56
CA ARG A 858 -27.41 15.48 2.16
C ARG A 858 -26.26 16.47 2.11
N LEU A 859 -25.18 16.08 1.45
CA LEU A 859 -24.02 16.94 1.25
C LEU A 859 -24.48 18.20 0.47
N PRO A 860 -24.31 19.40 1.05
CA PRO A 860 -24.53 20.65 0.32
C PRO A 860 -23.66 20.69 -0.93
N LYS A 861 -24.16 21.28 -2.03
CA LYS A 861 -23.48 21.28 -3.33
C LYS A 861 -22.13 22.00 -3.26
N GLU A 862 -22.03 22.98 -2.36
CA GLU A 862 -20.82 23.77 -2.09
C GLU A 862 -19.71 22.93 -1.44
N LEU A 863 -20.07 21.83 -0.76
CA LEU A 863 -19.14 20.92 -0.09
C LEU A 863 -18.77 19.70 -0.95
N GLU A 864 -19.25 19.60 -2.19
CA GLU A 864 -19.00 18.43 -3.07
C GLU A 864 -17.50 18.20 -3.34
N LYS A 865 -16.71 19.28 -3.38
CA LYS A 865 -15.25 19.23 -3.57
C LYS A 865 -14.46 19.48 -2.28
N ALA A 866 -15.13 19.66 -1.14
CA ALA A 866 -14.47 19.90 0.14
C ALA A 866 -13.94 18.60 0.74
N ASP A 867 -12.75 18.65 1.34
CA ASP A 867 -12.14 17.54 2.08
C ASP A 867 -12.44 17.60 3.59
N SER A 868 -13.19 18.59 4.02
CA SER A 868 -13.51 18.84 5.43
C SER A 868 -14.89 19.48 5.61
N SER A 869 -15.47 19.29 6.79
CA SER A 869 -16.75 19.87 7.21
C SER A 869 -16.66 20.37 8.65
N THR A 870 -17.20 21.56 8.89
CA THR A 870 -17.29 22.22 10.19
C THR A 870 -18.73 22.30 10.72
N ASP A 871 -19.67 21.54 10.14
CA ASP A 871 -21.11 21.59 10.46
C ASP A 871 -21.41 21.37 11.95
N PHE A 872 -20.53 20.64 12.64
CA PHE A 872 -20.63 20.35 14.08
C PHE A 872 -19.60 21.09 14.93
N GLN A 873 -18.92 22.10 14.38
CA GLN A 873 -17.94 22.89 15.11
C GLN A 873 -18.59 23.51 16.36
N GLY A 874 -17.95 23.31 17.51
CA GLY A 874 -18.45 23.78 18.79
C GLY A 874 -19.55 22.90 19.41
N HIS A 875 -19.96 21.79 18.78
CA HIS A 875 -20.94 20.88 19.36
C HIS A 875 -20.38 20.22 20.62
N MET A 876 -21.02 20.51 21.77
CA MET A 876 -20.58 20.07 23.08
C MET A 876 -21.10 18.68 23.44
N LEU A 877 -20.20 17.81 23.87
CA LEU A 877 -20.48 16.52 24.49
C LEU A 877 -19.45 16.23 25.58
N THR A 878 -19.50 15.05 26.20
CA THR A 878 -18.42 14.62 27.11
C THR A 878 -17.49 13.62 26.41
N THR A 879 -16.23 13.55 26.86
CA THR A 879 -15.23 12.60 26.33
C THR A 879 -15.71 11.15 26.43
N TYR A 880 -16.45 10.75 27.49
CA TYR A 880 -17.00 9.39 27.58
C TYR A 880 -18.14 9.15 26.59
N LYS A 881 -19.01 10.14 26.36
CA LYS A 881 -20.06 10.04 25.33
C LYS A 881 -19.44 9.95 23.93
N LEU A 882 -18.40 10.76 23.67
CA LEU A 882 -17.67 10.73 22.40
C LEU A 882 -17.04 9.37 22.18
N ARG A 883 -16.24 8.88 23.14
CA ARG A 883 -15.61 7.55 23.08
C ARG A 883 -16.64 6.44 22.84
N SER A 884 -17.73 6.45 23.61
CA SER A 884 -18.75 5.40 23.51
C SER A 884 -19.41 5.38 22.12
N ARG A 885 -19.76 6.56 21.58
CA ARG A 885 -20.37 6.67 20.24
C ARG A 885 -19.36 6.36 19.13
N ALA A 886 -18.17 6.92 19.20
CA ALA A 886 -17.06 6.69 18.27
C ALA A 886 -16.74 5.20 18.18
N GLY A 887 -16.54 4.53 19.32
CA GLY A 887 -16.27 3.10 19.38
C GLY A 887 -17.40 2.23 18.81
N LYS A 888 -18.66 2.57 19.09
CA LYS A 888 -19.83 1.87 18.50
C LYS A 888 -19.93 2.03 16.98
N LEU A 889 -19.38 3.11 16.43
CA LEU A 889 -19.40 3.41 14.99
C LEU A 889 -18.10 3.01 14.27
N GLY A 890 -17.19 2.30 14.96
CA GLY A 890 -15.95 1.78 14.40
C GLY A 890 -14.80 2.79 14.30
N TRP A 891 -14.90 3.93 14.99
CA TRP A 891 -13.80 4.90 15.07
C TRP A 891 -12.78 4.45 16.11
N THR A 892 -11.50 4.66 15.81
CA THR A 892 -10.38 4.39 16.70
C THR A 892 -9.76 5.67 17.23
N ARG A 893 -9.38 5.68 18.50
CA ARG A 893 -8.69 6.82 19.12
C ARG A 893 -7.36 7.10 18.39
N GLY A 894 -7.05 8.38 18.20
CA GLY A 894 -5.74 8.83 17.71
C GLY A 894 -4.59 8.54 18.68
N GLU A 895 -3.37 8.76 18.19
CA GLU A 895 -2.16 8.54 18.99
C GLU A 895 -2.09 9.50 20.18
N THR A 896 -1.42 9.03 21.24
CA THR A 896 -1.19 9.84 22.43
C THR A 896 0.03 10.74 22.20
N LEU A 897 -0.16 12.04 22.37
CA LEU A 897 0.86 13.08 22.26
C LEU A 897 1.65 13.25 23.57
N ASP A 898 2.66 14.13 23.55
CA ASP A 898 3.40 14.52 24.75
C ASP A 898 2.45 14.99 25.86
N GLY A 899 2.67 14.49 27.08
CA GLY A 899 1.80 14.75 28.22
C GLY A 899 0.55 13.86 28.31
N GLY A 900 0.44 12.81 27.48
CA GLY A 900 -0.63 11.81 27.61
C GLY A 900 -1.97 12.21 26.96
N GLY A 901 -2.02 13.32 26.22
CA GLY A 901 -3.22 13.84 25.55
C GLY A 901 -3.48 13.23 24.17
N PHE A 902 -4.72 13.32 23.67
CA PHE A 902 -5.09 13.04 22.28
C PHE A 902 -6.28 13.91 21.87
N SER A 903 -6.41 14.26 20.58
CA SER A 903 -7.48 15.15 20.08
C SER A 903 -8.23 14.64 18.86
N THR A 904 -7.95 13.43 18.40
CA THR A 904 -8.53 12.88 17.18
C THR A 904 -9.16 11.51 17.38
N TYR A 905 -10.18 11.22 16.59
CA TYR A 905 -10.65 9.88 16.29
C TYR A 905 -10.51 9.62 14.79
N HIS A 906 -10.05 8.43 14.44
CA HIS A 906 -9.74 8.03 13.06
C HIS A 906 -10.66 6.89 12.62
N LYS A 907 -11.09 6.94 11.37
CA LYS A 907 -11.80 5.86 10.70
C LYS A 907 -11.17 5.59 9.33
N PRO A 908 -10.32 4.55 9.21
CA PRO A 908 -9.61 4.26 7.97
C PRO A 908 -10.51 3.54 6.95
N PHE A 909 -10.41 3.93 5.68
CA PHE A 909 -11.01 3.26 4.53
C PHE A 909 -9.89 2.75 3.62
N ARG A 910 -9.39 1.55 3.96
CA ARG A 910 -8.08 1.09 3.45
C ARG A 910 -8.04 0.85 1.95
N SER A 911 -9.15 0.38 1.37
CA SER A 911 -9.24 0.14 -0.06
C SER A 911 -9.24 1.41 -0.89
N LEU A 912 -9.73 2.52 -0.32
CA LEU A 912 -9.68 3.85 -0.92
C LEU A 912 -8.38 4.60 -0.63
N GLY A 913 -7.52 4.07 0.26
CA GLY A 913 -6.30 4.76 0.66
C GLY A 913 -6.57 6.09 1.37
N ILE A 914 -7.71 6.22 2.06
CA ILE A 914 -8.10 7.42 2.83
C ILE A 914 -8.50 7.06 4.27
N GLU A 915 -8.58 8.07 5.13
CA GLU A 915 -9.17 7.99 6.46
C GLU A 915 -10.03 9.23 6.72
N ALA A 916 -11.12 9.05 7.46
CA ALA A 916 -11.85 10.16 8.06
C ALA A 916 -11.30 10.44 9.45
N VAL A 917 -11.06 11.70 9.77
CA VAL A 917 -10.51 12.19 11.03
C VAL A 917 -11.51 13.14 11.65
N LEU A 918 -11.93 12.82 12.88
CA LEU A 918 -12.79 13.65 13.69
C LEU A 918 -11.94 14.36 14.74
N ASP A 919 -11.78 15.67 14.60
CA ASP A 919 -11.06 16.51 15.55
C ASP A 919 -11.99 17.05 16.64
N PHE A 920 -11.46 17.08 17.87
CA PHE A 920 -12.16 17.64 19.02
C PHE A 920 -11.18 18.36 19.96
N THR A 921 -11.70 18.96 21.03
CA THR A 921 -10.88 19.74 21.98
C THR A 921 -9.87 18.94 22.80
N GLY A 922 -9.90 17.60 22.75
CA GLY A 922 -8.92 16.72 23.37
C GLY A 922 -9.34 16.05 24.67
N SER A 923 -8.60 15.00 25.04
CA SER A 923 -8.72 14.21 26.29
C SER A 923 -7.35 13.64 26.67
N TYR A 924 -7.20 13.12 27.90
CA TYR A 924 -5.96 12.53 28.41
C TYR A 924 -6.08 11.02 28.63
N VAL A 925 -4.95 10.33 28.83
CA VAL A 925 -4.87 8.93 29.25
C VAL A 925 -4.20 8.87 30.64
N PRO A 926 -4.82 8.26 31.67
CA PRO A 926 -6.15 7.61 31.65
C PRO A 926 -7.29 8.62 31.40
N GLU A 927 -8.33 8.17 30.71
CA GLU A 927 -9.44 9.05 30.31
C GLU A 927 -10.38 9.41 31.47
N GLU A 928 -10.61 10.72 31.65
CA GLU A 928 -11.61 11.31 32.52
C GLU A 928 -12.81 11.80 31.72
N ASP A 929 -13.98 11.93 32.36
CA ASP A 929 -15.19 12.47 31.72
C ASP A 929 -15.17 14.00 31.75
N LEU A 930 -14.73 14.60 30.65
CA LEU A 930 -14.53 16.05 30.51
C LEU A 930 -15.47 16.60 29.43
N PRO A 931 -15.92 17.87 29.52
CA PRO A 931 -16.56 18.55 28.39
C PRO A 931 -15.61 18.62 27.19
N ALA A 932 -16.13 18.28 26.02
CA ALA A 932 -15.42 18.27 24.75
C ALA A 932 -16.26 18.90 23.65
N ALA A 933 -15.64 19.71 22.78
CA ALA A 933 -16.28 20.25 21.59
C ALA A 933 -15.72 19.59 20.33
N ILE A 934 -16.59 19.24 19.37
CA ILE A 934 -16.16 18.87 18.02
C ILE A 934 -15.58 20.10 17.33
N ARG A 935 -14.49 19.93 16.57
CA ARG A 935 -13.84 21.00 15.80
C ARG A 935 -14.17 20.89 14.32
N ASP A 936 -13.81 19.77 13.72
CA ASP A 936 -14.10 19.46 12.32
C ASP A 936 -14.12 17.94 12.09
N LEU A 937 -14.61 17.57 10.91
CA LEU A 937 -14.45 16.27 10.31
C LEU A 937 -13.73 16.48 8.98
N HIS A 938 -12.59 15.82 8.77
CA HIS A 938 -11.86 15.92 7.51
C HIS A 938 -11.39 14.56 7.00
N PHE A 939 -11.06 14.49 5.71
CA PHE A 939 -10.58 13.29 5.04
C PHE A 939 -9.11 13.46 4.66
N ALA A 940 -8.29 12.48 5.02
CA ALA A 940 -6.85 12.48 4.73
C ALA A 940 -6.46 11.20 3.98
N GLN A 941 -5.33 11.22 3.26
CA GLN A 941 -4.77 9.97 2.73
C GLN A 941 -4.32 9.06 3.88
N LEU A 942 -4.61 7.77 3.74
CA LEU A 942 -4.21 6.74 4.67
C LEU A 942 -2.69 6.63 4.69
N ARG A 943 -2.07 7.13 5.76
CA ARG A 943 -0.60 7.09 5.88
C ARG A 943 -0.12 5.64 6.07
N PRO A 944 1.03 5.24 5.48
CA PRO A 944 1.69 3.99 5.86
C PRO A 944 1.97 4.03 7.37
N GLN A 945 1.42 3.08 8.14
CA GLN A 945 1.54 3.09 9.60
C GLN A 945 3.01 3.13 10.04
N GLY A 946 3.44 4.26 10.62
CA GLY A 946 4.77 4.46 11.18
C GLY A 946 5.56 5.69 10.71
N GLN A 947 4.93 6.73 10.15
CA GLN A 947 5.56 8.05 9.98
C GLN A 947 4.83 9.10 10.83
N GLU A 948 5.61 9.73 11.70
CA GLU A 948 5.24 10.72 12.70
C GLU A 948 4.59 11.96 12.08
N PHE A 949 3.72 12.62 12.84
CA PHE A 949 3.32 14.00 12.57
C PHE A 949 4.55 14.92 12.67
N ALA A 950 4.91 15.58 11.58
CA ALA A 950 5.55 16.90 11.66
C ALA A 950 4.42 17.92 11.53
N TYR A 951 4.15 18.65 12.62
CA TYR A 951 3.08 19.62 12.74
C TYR A 951 3.12 20.68 11.62
N SER A 952 1.95 21.01 11.10
CA SER A 952 1.61 22.28 10.43
C SER A 952 1.64 23.45 11.40
#